data_AF-A0A2G6P7Y9-F1
#
_entry.id   AF-A0A2G6P7Y9-F1
#
_cell.length_a   1.000
_cell.length_b   1.000
_cell.length_c   1.000
_cell.angle_alpha   90.00
_cell.angle_beta   90.00
_cell.angle_gamma   90.00
#
_symmetry.space_group_name_H-M   'P 1'
#
loop_
_entity.id
_entity.type
_entity.pdbx_description
1 polymer ?
#
loop_
_entity_poly.entity_id
_entity_poly.type
_entity_poly.pdbx_seq_one_letter_code
_entity_poly.pdbx_strand_id
1 'polypeptide(L)'
;MKGIVLFMFALILGLSSLSAELINANPDPNGDPWWAGGLPEITPEIQAELDAIPEIVLSEESITKSLPEAVDNTNQIYFRSIFNQEEGCCGQASGVGYTFTYEINRLRGIASDNDYTQYPTHYTWNYLNKGTGYGSWYHHGWEIIKDSGCPNKAVWGGMAGNSKRWMSGYDKYYSAMSNTTLDYWSIFVGTPEGLETFKHWLNDHNEGSNVGGLGCFAAYIFGANYEYLPPESSESGKMILTEWGNTGYHAMTFVGYDDNVKYDFNGDGQFTNDIDINNDGVIDIRDWEIGALKIANSWGEDYPNDDSGGTVYMPYKLLGETSIYSGITGQKVYVLTAKETHEPKMTLRIKMSHPSRKDIVISTGVSERTTSTNPQAIKNYTAYTKRRGGSLPMQGINEEPIEIELDITSLIEEYPDSKKFFLRVKEYDENNEFSGTIYSYSLVDYRDGESFVLNGLESEVPIINDEITQLSIDYDVLPKAINHDMIIDHDMVVRGNTYIAPNNTVTIIDDCKLIMEENASFTVSNYSHLNVNSESFSTTGLLVVEGEGNMHIASNSTFSIKSSGVLKLMAGAEIKLNKNSEIIVENEASCISLGTPTNNVVISNSNSNKWSGIIANPGSNIKLNYTVIEGAKQAISGTPETFNIKNSTITGCNNGIFLADTDGYNICGNIIKVENEVEADNGIVVVESNGNIRENVITKFNTGVKIVLCSPLLLNNTIAENKSYGISVVGQVALPQLVYPNNMIIAYPPSNNTIKNNGIAQIYLSKQGNIYLSGGYNNVYSEPVNQVPNAHCIRAESVIDSSSVREILISARQTYWGDPEPIQDYFNITGNYILDFDFPASSEYPHSIIDKGERTKLLEDAISKENEDKYSEARLDYETLVEQYPDSKESYIALARLINNYKKENLDLSILSNKYMEILDNVVWKNKKFLEELLVRTEMVKDNYSQALTLANEMRSNAVNNDQLLCADINIAIAEAGIQGKGSQGNQKHVAMMNKLKKYLNYGEVFPTNESESGLVPSKFVLQQNYPNPFNPTTTISFNLPMESDVKLEIYNTNGKMVKSLLNNNMKSGIHSIQFDGSNLSSGVYYYKLTAGKENHVKKMMLIK
;
A
#
# COMPACT_ATOMS: atom_id res chain seq x y z
N MET A 1 -0.13 -66.66 -26.31
CA MET A 1 -0.19 -67.02 -27.75
C MET A 1 -1.60 -66.69 -28.23
N LYS A 2 -1.93 -65.76 -29.12
CA LYS A 2 -1.25 -65.00 -30.19
C LYS A 2 -2.10 -63.71 -30.34
N GLY A 3 -1.65 -62.46 -30.27
CA GLY A 3 -0.29 -61.93 -30.45
C GLY A 3 0.19 -62.15 -31.88
N ILE A 4 0.56 -61.06 -32.57
CA ILE A 4 1.61 -61.02 -33.63
C ILE A 4 1.20 -60.86 -35.11
N VAL A 5 -0.05 -60.97 -35.58
CA VAL A 5 -0.25 -61.08 -37.06
C VAL A 5 -0.92 -59.89 -37.78
N LEU A 6 -1.07 -58.72 -37.17
CA LEU A 6 -1.51 -57.51 -37.91
C LEU A 6 -1.10 -56.22 -37.16
N PHE A 7 0.14 -55.79 -36.95
CA PHE A 7 1.46 -55.94 -37.60
C PHE A 7 1.54 -55.66 -39.12
N MET A 8 0.41 -55.37 -39.77
CA MET A 8 0.33 -54.85 -41.15
C MET A 8 -0.49 -53.55 -41.19
N PHE A 9 -0.20 -52.67 -40.23
CA PHE A 9 -0.60 -51.27 -40.20
C PHE A 9 0.63 -50.40 -39.89
N ALA A 10 1.86 -50.87 -40.12
CA ALA A 10 2.51 -50.68 -41.40
C ALA A 10 2.03 -49.42 -42.16
N LEU A 11 2.87 -48.40 -42.06
CA LEU A 11 3.40 -47.75 -43.23
C LEU A 11 2.57 -46.63 -43.87
N ILE A 12 1.80 -45.86 -43.08
CA ILE A 12 1.31 -44.56 -43.54
C ILE A 12 1.58 -43.51 -42.45
N LEU A 13 2.58 -42.64 -42.72
CA LEU A 13 2.77 -41.28 -42.14
C LEU A 13 3.57 -41.10 -40.83
N GLY A 14 4.57 -41.94 -40.54
CA GLY A 14 5.53 -41.72 -39.44
C GLY A 14 6.97 -41.45 -39.87
N LEU A 15 7.20 -41.07 -41.13
CA LEU A 15 8.51 -40.73 -41.69
C LEU A 15 8.52 -39.27 -42.12
N SER A 16 8.71 -38.39 -41.15
CA SER A 16 9.22 -37.04 -41.34
C SER A 16 10.00 -36.64 -40.09
N SER A 17 11.32 -36.55 -40.25
CA SER A 17 12.34 -36.00 -39.34
C SER A 17 12.45 -36.63 -37.94
N LEU A 18 12.91 -37.88 -37.88
CA LEU A 18 13.74 -38.34 -36.75
C LEU A 18 15.21 -38.24 -37.19
N SER A 19 15.82 -37.09 -36.93
CA SER A 19 17.24 -37.00 -36.61
C SER A 19 17.34 -36.69 -35.12
N ALA A 20 17.02 -37.70 -34.31
CA ALA A 20 17.36 -37.70 -32.89
C ALA A 20 18.76 -38.31 -32.79
N GLU A 21 19.75 -37.46 -32.56
CA GLU A 21 21.09 -37.88 -32.15
C GLU A 21 21.00 -38.74 -30.88
N LEU A 22 21.86 -39.76 -30.80
CA LEU A 22 21.82 -40.80 -29.78
C LEU A 22 21.90 -40.25 -28.34
N ILE A 23 20.93 -40.67 -27.53
CA ILE A 23 20.90 -40.52 -26.07
C ILE A 23 21.64 -41.74 -25.48
N ASN A 24 22.78 -41.55 -24.81
CA ASN A 24 23.60 -42.64 -24.26
C ASN A 24 23.75 -42.55 -22.74
N ALA A 25 23.66 -43.71 -22.07
CA ALA A 25 23.69 -43.89 -20.63
C ALA A 25 25.11 -44.23 -20.14
N ASN A 26 25.52 -43.68 -18.99
CA ASN A 26 26.74 -44.10 -18.27
C ASN A 26 26.35 -45.15 -17.20
N PRO A 27 27.16 -46.21 -16.96
CA PRO A 27 26.88 -47.14 -15.86
C PRO A 27 27.30 -46.54 -14.51
N ASP A 28 26.35 -46.51 -13.57
CA ASP A 28 26.55 -46.24 -12.14
C ASP A 28 27.01 -47.53 -11.41
N PRO A 29 27.92 -47.45 -10.41
CA PRO A 29 28.23 -48.59 -9.53
C PRO A 29 27.02 -49.13 -8.74
N ASN A 30 25.90 -48.39 -8.63
CA ASN A 30 24.67 -48.81 -7.96
C ASN A 30 23.50 -49.22 -8.89
N GLY A 31 23.70 -49.22 -10.21
CA GLY A 31 22.80 -49.90 -11.15
C GLY A 31 21.62 -49.10 -11.73
N ASP A 32 21.53 -47.78 -11.53
CA ASP A 32 20.53 -46.95 -12.22
C ASP A 32 21.19 -46.12 -13.36
N PRO A 33 20.79 -46.30 -14.64
CA PRO A 33 21.37 -45.56 -15.76
C PRO A 33 20.94 -44.08 -15.74
N TRP A 34 21.91 -43.16 -15.77
CA TRP A 34 21.65 -41.74 -15.98
C TRP A 34 22.23 -41.26 -17.32
N TRP A 35 21.60 -40.23 -17.90
CA TRP A 35 21.91 -39.69 -19.21
C TRP A 35 22.85 -38.48 -19.10
N ALA A 36 24.11 -38.62 -19.52
CA ALA A 36 25.02 -37.49 -19.70
C ALA A 36 24.70 -36.85 -21.06
N GLY A 37 24.08 -35.66 -21.05
CA GLY A 37 23.93 -34.88 -22.28
C GLY A 37 25.29 -34.28 -22.68
N GLY A 38 25.65 -34.41 -23.96
CA GLY A 38 26.88 -33.83 -24.52
C GLY A 38 26.74 -32.34 -24.84
N LEU A 39 27.88 -31.67 -25.02
CA LEU A 39 27.95 -30.38 -25.69
C LEU A 39 27.30 -30.48 -27.09
N PRO A 40 26.59 -29.45 -27.56
CA PRO A 40 26.08 -29.43 -28.94
C PRO A 40 27.23 -29.60 -29.94
N GLU A 41 27.01 -30.36 -31.01
CA GLU A 41 27.97 -30.45 -32.11
C GLU A 41 28.26 -29.06 -32.70
N ILE A 42 29.46 -28.88 -33.24
CA ILE A 42 29.88 -27.60 -33.83
C ILE A 42 29.12 -27.38 -35.15
N THR A 43 28.19 -26.43 -35.13
CA THR A 43 27.61 -25.88 -36.37
C THR A 43 28.47 -24.74 -36.92
N PRO A 44 28.33 -24.34 -38.20
CA PRO A 44 29.05 -23.19 -38.75
C PRO A 44 28.82 -21.89 -37.95
N GLU A 45 27.62 -21.71 -37.38
CA GLU A 45 27.31 -20.56 -36.54
C GLU A 45 28.09 -20.58 -35.23
N ILE A 46 28.13 -21.72 -34.53
CA ILE A 46 28.90 -21.89 -33.31
C ILE A 46 30.39 -21.74 -33.58
N GLN A 47 30.90 -22.29 -34.68
CA GLN A 47 32.30 -22.12 -35.07
C GLN A 47 32.64 -20.63 -35.25
N ALA A 48 31.76 -19.88 -35.94
CA ALA A 48 31.95 -18.44 -36.11
C ALA A 48 31.89 -17.67 -34.78
N GLU A 49 31.01 -18.07 -33.85
CA GLU A 49 30.97 -17.49 -32.48
C GLU A 49 32.28 -17.74 -31.73
N LEU A 50 32.79 -18.98 -31.77
CA LEU A 50 34.03 -19.37 -31.11
C LEU A 50 35.28 -18.70 -31.73
N ASP A 51 35.31 -18.51 -33.05
CA ASP A 51 36.39 -17.84 -33.74
C ASP A 51 36.40 -16.32 -33.54
N ALA A 52 35.26 -15.73 -33.18
CA ALA A 52 35.15 -14.31 -32.84
C ALA A 52 35.66 -13.99 -31.43
N ILE A 53 35.90 -15.00 -30.58
CA ILE A 53 36.41 -14.79 -29.22
C ILE A 53 37.85 -14.27 -29.28
N PRO A 54 38.16 -13.12 -28.64
CA PRO A 54 39.51 -12.56 -28.67
C PRO A 54 40.57 -13.52 -28.12
N GLU A 55 41.75 -13.53 -28.73
CA GLU A 55 42.86 -14.37 -28.30
C GLU A 55 43.78 -13.63 -27.33
N ILE A 56 44.20 -14.29 -26.25
CA ILE A 56 45.23 -13.78 -25.34
C ILE A 56 46.61 -14.12 -25.91
N VAL A 57 47.50 -13.14 -25.88
CA VAL A 57 48.95 -13.32 -26.08
C VAL A 57 49.69 -13.18 -24.77
N LEU A 58 50.85 -13.82 -24.66
CA LEU A 58 51.71 -13.75 -23.49
C LEU A 58 52.07 -12.30 -23.13
N SER A 59 51.82 -11.90 -21.88
CA SER A 59 52.03 -10.52 -21.43
C SER A 59 53.50 -10.21 -21.14
N GLU A 60 53.91 -8.95 -21.30
CA GLU A 60 55.29 -8.52 -20.97
C GLU A 60 55.66 -8.82 -19.50
N GLU A 61 54.67 -8.75 -18.60
CA GLU A 61 54.87 -9.02 -17.17
C GLU A 61 55.15 -10.52 -16.93
N SER A 62 54.36 -11.40 -17.54
CA SER A 62 54.53 -12.85 -17.42
C SER A 62 55.79 -13.36 -18.12
N ILE A 63 56.21 -12.76 -19.26
CA ILE A 63 57.49 -13.11 -19.94
C ILE A 63 58.70 -13.04 -19.01
N THR A 64 58.67 -12.17 -18.00
CA THR A 64 59.80 -11.98 -17.07
C THR A 64 59.82 -12.99 -15.92
N LYS A 65 58.75 -13.78 -15.74
CA LYS A 65 58.66 -14.79 -14.68
C LYS A 65 59.02 -16.17 -15.23
N SER A 66 59.84 -16.90 -14.49
CA SER A 66 60.07 -18.33 -14.76
C SER A 66 58.84 -19.13 -14.35
N LEU A 67 58.35 -20.00 -15.23
CA LEU A 67 57.34 -20.99 -14.89
C LEU A 67 57.92 -22.08 -13.97
N PRO A 68 57.18 -22.54 -12.95
CA PRO A 68 57.52 -23.76 -12.23
C PRO A 68 57.37 -24.99 -13.14
N GLU A 69 58.03 -26.09 -12.80
CA GLU A 69 57.94 -27.35 -13.57
C GLU A 69 56.53 -27.97 -13.49
N ALA A 70 55.76 -27.66 -12.45
CA ALA A 70 54.38 -28.12 -12.31
C ALA A 70 53.51 -27.09 -11.57
N VAL A 71 52.24 -26.99 -11.96
CA VAL A 71 51.18 -26.21 -11.32
C VAL A 71 49.96 -27.09 -11.14
N ASP A 72 49.38 -27.05 -9.94
CA ASP A 72 48.13 -27.75 -9.65
C ASP A 72 47.16 -26.83 -8.91
N ASN A 73 46.26 -26.19 -9.66
CA ASN A 73 45.29 -25.27 -9.10
C ASN A 73 44.18 -25.99 -8.33
N THR A 74 44.10 -27.33 -8.36
CA THR A 74 43.16 -28.06 -7.48
C THR A 74 43.53 -27.96 -6.00
N ASN A 75 44.78 -27.60 -5.70
CA ASN A 75 45.26 -27.39 -4.33
C ASN A 75 44.98 -25.98 -3.80
N GLN A 76 44.50 -25.06 -4.64
CA GLN A 76 44.14 -23.71 -4.24
C GLN A 76 42.79 -23.72 -3.52
N ILE A 77 42.64 -22.86 -2.51
CA ILE A 77 41.38 -22.74 -1.74
C ILE A 77 40.19 -22.30 -2.61
N TYR A 78 40.47 -21.71 -3.78
CA TYR A 78 39.47 -21.23 -4.75
C TYR A 78 38.86 -22.37 -5.57
N PHE A 79 39.54 -23.52 -5.65
CA PHE A 79 39.03 -24.69 -6.35
C PHE A 79 37.98 -25.39 -5.49
N ARG A 80 36.83 -25.67 -6.10
CA ARG A 80 35.75 -26.43 -5.47
C ARG A 80 36.05 -27.93 -5.53
N SER A 81 35.46 -28.71 -4.62
CA SER A 81 35.49 -30.18 -4.74
C SER A 81 34.86 -30.65 -6.07
N ILE A 82 35.40 -31.76 -6.59
CA ILE A 82 34.86 -32.47 -7.74
C ILE A 82 33.39 -32.82 -7.48
N PHE A 83 32.58 -32.77 -8.52
CA PHE A 83 31.15 -33.03 -8.42
C PHE A 83 30.64 -33.84 -9.61
N ASN A 84 29.46 -34.41 -9.41
CA ASN A 84 28.67 -35.06 -10.46
C ASN A 84 27.76 -34.02 -11.11
N GLN A 85 27.91 -33.81 -12.41
CA GLN A 85 26.95 -33.05 -13.19
C GLN A 85 25.63 -33.82 -13.29
N GLU A 86 24.55 -33.08 -13.45
CA GLU A 86 23.25 -33.63 -13.79
C GLU A 86 22.88 -33.22 -15.22
N GLU A 87 22.29 -34.14 -15.98
CA GLU A 87 21.84 -33.92 -17.37
C GLU A 87 22.96 -33.40 -18.31
N GLY A 88 22.61 -32.59 -19.32
CA GLY A 88 23.52 -32.08 -20.35
C GLY A 88 24.31 -30.82 -19.99
N CYS A 89 24.55 -30.54 -18.71
CA CYS A 89 25.11 -29.25 -18.29
C CYS A 89 26.65 -29.15 -18.34
N CYS A 90 27.37 -30.06 -19.01
CA CYS A 90 28.85 -30.12 -18.99
C CYS A 90 29.54 -28.79 -19.31
N GLY A 91 29.04 -28.04 -20.30
CA GLY A 91 29.55 -26.70 -20.62
C GLY A 91 29.45 -25.72 -19.45
N GLN A 92 28.34 -25.72 -18.71
CA GLN A 92 28.20 -24.90 -17.51
C GLN A 92 28.89 -25.50 -16.28
N ALA A 93 29.11 -26.81 -16.25
CA ALA A 93 29.93 -27.46 -15.22
C ALA A 93 31.39 -26.99 -15.32
N SER A 94 31.99 -27.04 -16.51
CA SER A 94 33.32 -26.49 -16.76
C SER A 94 33.34 -24.97 -16.63
N GLY A 95 32.45 -24.27 -17.34
CA GLY A 95 32.46 -22.80 -17.41
C GLY A 95 32.03 -22.06 -16.14
N VAL A 96 30.99 -22.53 -15.45
CA VAL A 96 30.43 -21.85 -14.27
C VAL A 96 30.83 -22.57 -12.97
N GLY A 97 30.62 -23.88 -12.93
CA GLY A 97 30.88 -24.71 -11.76
C GLY A 97 32.35 -24.70 -11.33
N TYR A 98 33.28 -24.87 -12.28
CA TYR A 98 34.71 -24.77 -12.02
C TYR A 98 35.25 -23.36 -12.29
N THR A 99 35.25 -22.91 -13.53
CA THR A 99 36.04 -21.72 -13.95
C THR A 99 35.53 -20.42 -13.34
N PHE A 100 34.23 -20.08 -13.47
CA PHE A 100 33.71 -18.85 -12.86
C PHE A 100 33.79 -18.85 -11.34
N THR A 101 33.45 -19.99 -10.72
CA THR A 101 33.53 -20.17 -9.27
C THR A 101 34.96 -19.97 -8.77
N TYR A 102 35.95 -20.56 -9.43
CA TYR A 102 37.35 -20.38 -9.09
C TYR A 102 37.75 -18.91 -9.22
N GLU A 103 37.40 -18.29 -10.34
CA GLU A 103 37.88 -16.95 -10.69
C GLU A 103 37.34 -15.86 -9.75
N ILE A 104 36.04 -15.88 -9.45
CA ILE A 104 35.45 -14.89 -8.54
C ILE A 104 35.95 -15.06 -7.10
N ASN A 105 36.20 -16.30 -6.67
CA ASN A 105 36.73 -16.59 -5.34
C ASN A 105 38.22 -16.24 -5.24
N ARG A 106 39.00 -16.42 -6.32
CA ARG A 106 40.40 -15.98 -6.44
C ARG A 106 40.50 -14.47 -6.21
N LEU A 107 39.69 -13.69 -6.91
CA LEU A 107 39.65 -12.23 -6.76
C LEU A 107 39.26 -11.80 -5.35
N ARG A 108 38.30 -12.51 -4.72
CA ARG A 108 37.83 -12.20 -3.36
C ARG A 108 38.72 -12.77 -2.25
N GLY A 109 39.67 -13.63 -2.57
CA GLY A 109 40.52 -14.30 -1.57
C GLY A 109 39.77 -15.25 -0.63
N ILE A 110 38.67 -15.87 -1.08
CA ILE A 110 37.80 -16.71 -0.24
C ILE A 110 37.78 -18.18 -0.70
N ALA A 111 37.54 -19.11 0.22
CA ALA A 111 37.50 -20.55 -0.10
C ALA A 111 36.18 -20.95 -0.80
N SER A 112 36.27 -21.88 -1.75
CA SER A 112 35.14 -22.44 -2.51
C SER A 112 34.54 -23.70 -1.87
N ASP A 113 34.35 -23.67 -0.55
CA ASP A 113 34.04 -24.83 0.28
C ASP A 113 32.60 -24.85 0.82
N ASN A 114 31.77 -23.85 0.47
CA ASN A 114 30.41 -23.73 0.98
C ASN A 114 29.41 -23.18 -0.06
N ASP A 115 28.13 -23.22 0.29
CA ASP A 115 27.04 -22.89 -0.63
C ASP A 115 26.95 -21.40 -0.99
N TYR A 116 27.63 -20.51 -0.26
CA TYR A 116 27.64 -19.07 -0.55
C TYR A 116 28.76 -18.67 -1.51
N THR A 117 29.79 -19.50 -1.64
CA THR A 117 30.96 -19.26 -2.51
C THR A 117 31.00 -20.17 -3.73
N GLN A 118 30.05 -21.10 -3.88
CA GLN A 118 29.88 -21.92 -5.09
C GLN A 118 28.75 -21.40 -5.97
N TYR A 119 28.90 -21.54 -7.29
CA TYR A 119 27.93 -21.06 -8.27
C TYR A 119 27.30 -22.22 -9.04
N PRO A 120 25.96 -22.23 -9.21
CA PRO A 120 25.22 -23.35 -9.75
C PRO A 120 25.39 -23.47 -11.27
N THR A 121 25.52 -24.70 -11.75
CA THR A 121 25.60 -24.97 -13.20
C THR A 121 24.25 -24.76 -13.89
N HIS A 122 23.16 -25.08 -13.19
CA HIS A 122 21.82 -25.09 -13.76
C HIS A 122 21.19 -23.71 -13.93
N TYR A 123 21.71 -22.66 -13.27
CA TYR A 123 21.15 -21.33 -13.40
C TYR A 123 21.24 -20.81 -14.84
N THR A 124 22.45 -20.66 -15.37
CA THR A 124 22.66 -20.22 -16.76
C THR A 124 22.16 -21.28 -17.75
N TRP A 125 22.38 -22.55 -17.44
CA TRP A 125 21.99 -23.66 -18.30
C TRP A 125 20.47 -23.72 -18.57
N ASN A 126 19.63 -23.38 -17.60
CA ASN A 126 18.17 -23.40 -17.76
C ASN A 126 17.63 -22.35 -18.73
N TYR A 127 18.43 -21.35 -19.09
CA TYR A 127 18.13 -20.44 -20.22
C TYR A 127 18.58 -21.04 -21.56
N LEU A 128 19.58 -21.92 -21.57
CA LEU A 128 20.25 -22.39 -22.79
C LEU A 128 19.75 -23.75 -23.28
N ASN A 129 19.28 -24.61 -22.37
CA ASN A 129 19.00 -26.03 -22.63
C ASN A 129 17.71 -26.34 -23.41
N LYS A 130 17.08 -25.30 -23.98
CA LYS A 130 15.81 -25.36 -24.75
C LYS A 130 14.62 -25.98 -24.00
N GLY A 131 14.68 -26.12 -22.67
CA GLY A 131 13.65 -26.75 -21.84
C GLY A 131 13.62 -28.29 -21.93
N THR A 132 14.60 -28.90 -22.59
CA THR A 132 14.67 -30.35 -22.85
C THR A 132 15.89 -31.02 -22.22
N GLY A 133 16.72 -30.27 -21.49
CA GLY A 133 17.99 -30.78 -20.95
C GLY A 133 19.11 -30.90 -21.99
N TYR A 134 19.03 -30.15 -23.11
CA TYR A 134 20.07 -30.16 -24.14
C TYR A 134 21.35 -29.43 -23.68
N GLY A 135 22.50 -29.79 -24.25
CA GLY A 135 23.78 -29.16 -23.93
C GLY A 135 23.87 -27.68 -24.33
N SER A 136 24.85 -26.97 -23.77
CA SER A 136 25.19 -25.60 -24.15
C SER A 136 26.67 -25.28 -23.98
N TRP A 137 27.17 -24.29 -24.73
CA TRP A 137 28.56 -23.85 -24.65
C TRP A 137 28.80 -22.95 -23.42
N TYR A 138 30.00 -23.05 -22.83
CA TYR A 138 30.38 -22.32 -21.61
C TYR A 138 30.25 -20.80 -21.78
N HIS A 139 30.67 -20.23 -22.91
CA HIS A 139 30.67 -18.77 -23.11
C HIS A 139 29.26 -18.16 -23.14
N HIS A 140 28.24 -18.90 -23.62
CA HIS A 140 26.84 -18.43 -23.55
C HIS A 140 26.36 -18.25 -22.11
N GLY A 141 26.91 -19.01 -21.16
CA GLY A 141 26.64 -18.85 -19.73
C GLY A 141 27.33 -17.62 -19.16
N TRP A 142 28.58 -17.37 -19.56
CA TRP A 142 29.33 -16.18 -19.14
C TRP A 142 28.67 -14.89 -19.62
N GLU A 143 28.07 -14.86 -20.82
CA GLU A 143 27.29 -13.70 -21.30
C GLU A 143 26.05 -13.43 -20.44
N ILE A 144 25.33 -14.47 -20.01
CA ILE A 144 24.19 -14.33 -19.07
C ILE A 144 24.68 -13.77 -17.74
N ILE A 145 25.81 -14.25 -17.24
CA ILE A 145 26.38 -13.77 -15.98
C ILE A 145 26.83 -12.30 -16.11
N LYS A 146 27.34 -11.90 -17.28
CA LYS A 146 27.83 -10.53 -17.54
C LYS A 146 26.73 -9.47 -17.42
N ASP A 147 25.50 -9.79 -17.85
CA ASP A 147 24.39 -8.83 -17.87
C ASP A 147 23.35 -8.99 -16.75
N SER A 148 23.23 -10.21 -16.20
CA SER A 148 22.18 -10.57 -15.23
C SER A 148 22.73 -11.08 -13.89
N GLY A 149 24.05 -11.32 -13.81
CA GLY A 149 24.70 -11.90 -12.64
C GLY A 149 24.39 -13.38 -12.42
N CYS A 150 25.02 -13.98 -11.41
CA CYS A 150 24.86 -15.38 -11.03
C CYS A 150 24.50 -15.50 -9.54
N PRO A 151 23.36 -16.12 -9.15
CA PRO A 151 23.11 -16.42 -7.75
C PRO A 151 24.12 -17.47 -7.27
N ASN A 152 24.53 -17.40 -6.01
CA ASN A 152 25.28 -18.52 -5.42
C ASN A 152 24.35 -19.73 -5.20
N LYS A 153 24.96 -20.87 -4.90
CA LYS A 153 24.28 -22.15 -4.67
C LYS A 153 23.21 -22.05 -3.58
N ALA A 154 23.45 -21.30 -2.50
CA ALA A 154 22.49 -21.08 -1.43
C ALA A 154 21.22 -20.34 -1.90
N VAL A 155 21.37 -19.26 -2.67
CA VAL A 155 20.25 -18.46 -3.19
C VAL A 155 19.44 -19.22 -4.26
N TRP A 156 20.13 -19.96 -5.13
CA TRP A 156 19.50 -20.76 -6.18
C TRP A 156 18.77 -22.00 -5.63
N GLY A 157 19.36 -22.63 -4.60
CA GLY A 157 18.84 -23.81 -3.91
C GLY A 157 19.49 -25.13 -4.35
N GLY A 158 20.78 -25.14 -4.69
CA GLY A 158 21.52 -26.36 -5.09
C GLY A 158 22.55 -26.11 -6.21
N MET A 159 23.38 -27.10 -6.54
CA MET A 159 24.29 -27.03 -7.70
C MET A 159 23.57 -27.37 -9.01
N ALA A 160 22.74 -28.39 -8.91
CA ALA A 160 21.86 -28.88 -9.94
C ALA A 160 20.40 -28.75 -9.51
N GLY A 161 19.48 -28.98 -10.44
CA GLY A 161 18.05 -28.83 -10.19
C GLY A 161 17.23 -29.18 -11.42
N ASN A 162 15.95 -28.81 -11.43
CA ASN A 162 15.07 -29.05 -12.58
C ASN A 162 15.54 -28.23 -13.81
N SER A 163 15.82 -28.91 -14.93
CA SER A 163 16.23 -28.32 -16.21
C SER A 163 15.22 -27.35 -16.85
N LYS A 164 14.05 -27.20 -16.24
CA LYS A 164 12.97 -26.34 -16.74
C LYS A 164 12.80 -25.04 -15.98
N ARG A 165 13.49 -24.83 -14.85
CA ARG A 165 13.19 -23.71 -13.92
C ARG A 165 13.92 -22.41 -14.28
N TRP A 166 13.23 -21.27 -14.29
CA TRP A 166 13.88 -19.94 -14.13
C TRP A 166 13.73 -19.42 -12.71
N MET A 167 14.63 -18.52 -12.30
CA MET A 167 14.60 -17.90 -10.97
C MET A 167 13.41 -16.94 -10.84
N SER A 168 12.72 -16.95 -9.70
CA SER A 168 11.72 -15.96 -9.33
C SER A 168 12.06 -15.37 -7.97
N GLY A 169 11.95 -14.03 -7.87
CA GLY A 169 12.11 -13.25 -6.64
C GLY A 169 13.14 -12.12 -6.81
N TYR A 170 12.72 -10.87 -6.55
CA TYR A 170 13.53 -9.67 -6.72
C TYR A 170 14.87 -9.71 -5.97
N ASP A 171 14.84 -10.04 -4.68
CA ASP A 171 16.06 -10.10 -3.84
C ASP A 171 17.08 -11.13 -4.36
N LYS A 172 16.61 -12.20 -4.99
CA LYS A 172 17.50 -13.23 -5.56
C LYS A 172 18.23 -12.69 -6.79
N TYR A 173 17.52 -12.02 -7.69
CA TYR A 173 18.14 -11.35 -8.84
C TYR A 173 19.09 -10.24 -8.39
N TYR A 174 18.68 -9.40 -7.45
CA TYR A 174 19.54 -8.35 -6.89
C TYR A 174 20.84 -8.94 -6.30
N SER A 175 20.74 -10.01 -5.50
CA SER A 175 21.93 -10.68 -4.95
C SER A 175 22.83 -11.29 -6.02
N ALA A 176 22.25 -11.79 -7.12
CA ALA A 176 22.98 -12.40 -8.22
C ALA A 176 23.83 -11.38 -8.99
N MET A 177 23.36 -10.14 -9.13
CA MET A 177 24.06 -9.06 -9.87
C MET A 177 25.45 -8.77 -9.29
N SER A 178 25.67 -8.99 -8.00
CA SER A 178 26.98 -8.84 -7.35
C SER A 178 28.03 -9.86 -7.81
N ASN A 179 27.61 -10.92 -8.50
CA ASN A 179 28.48 -11.98 -9.01
C ASN A 179 28.43 -11.98 -10.53
N THR A 180 29.35 -11.28 -11.17
CA THR A 180 29.34 -11.08 -12.63
C THR A 180 30.70 -11.32 -13.25
N THR A 181 30.70 -11.62 -14.55
CA THR A 181 31.91 -11.76 -15.37
C THR A 181 32.36 -10.39 -15.89
N LEU A 182 33.66 -10.23 -16.12
CA LEU A 182 34.21 -9.04 -16.77
C LEU A 182 34.30 -9.29 -18.27
N ASP A 183 35.17 -10.23 -18.68
CA ASP A 183 35.36 -10.64 -20.07
C ASP A 183 35.87 -12.09 -20.17
N TYR A 184 35.95 -12.60 -21.40
CA TYR A 184 36.45 -13.94 -21.70
C TYR A 184 37.26 -13.95 -23.01
N TRP A 185 38.18 -14.91 -23.10
CA TRP A 185 39.16 -15.01 -24.17
C TRP A 185 39.39 -16.46 -24.58
N SER A 186 40.12 -16.63 -25.68
CA SER A 186 40.68 -17.90 -26.12
C SER A 186 42.21 -17.85 -26.08
N ILE A 187 42.83 -19.03 -25.97
CA ILE A 187 44.27 -19.23 -26.09
C ILE A 187 44.44 -20.39 -27.08
N PHE A 188 45.11 -20.15 -28.20
CA PHE A 188 45.48 -21.22 -29.12
C PHE A 188 46.64 -22.01 -28.51
N VAL A 189 46.48 -23.32 -28.32
CA VAL A 189 47.44 -24.19 -27.62
C VAL A 189 48.04 -25.27 -28.53
N GLY A 190 47.78 -25.19 -29.84
CA GLY A 190 48.33 -26.11 -30.84
C GLY A 190 49.82 -25.91 -31.15
N THR A 191 50.46 -24.89 -30.58
CA THR A 191 51.89 -24.59 -30.74
C THR A 191 52.59 -24.48 -29.39
N PRO A 192 53.93 -24.67 -29.34
CA PRO A 192 54.71 -24.47 -28.12
C PRO A 192 54.52 -23.08 -27.48
N GLU A 193 54.47 -22.01 -28.27
CA GLU A 193 54.28 -20.64 -27.77
C GLU A 193 52.87 -20.45 -27.17
N GLY A 194 51.88 -21.09 -27.78
CA GLY A 194 50.50 -21.09 -27.31
C GLY A 194 50.33 -21.84 -25.99
N LEU A 195 50.96 -23.02 -25.90
CA LEU A 195 51.02 -23.79 -24.65
C LEU A 195 51.74 -23.00 -23.54
N GLU A 196 52.84 -22.32 -23.85
CA GLU A 196 53.55 -21.48 -22.87
C GLU A 196 52.65 -20.35 -22.35
N THR A 197 51.91 -19.68 -23.25
CA THR A 197 50.91 -18.67 -22.87
C THR A 197 49.87 -19.25 -21.91
N PHE A 198 49.39 -20.47 -22.19
CA PHE A 198 48.43 -21.14 -21.32
C PHE A 198 49.03 -21.57 -19.97
N LYS A 199 50.30 -22.00 -19.93
CA LYS A 199 50.99 -22.30 -18.66
C LYS A 199 51.14 -21.06 -17.79
N HIS A 200 51.42 -19.90 -18.38
CA HIS A 200 51.38 -18.63 -17.66
C HIS A 200 49.97 -18.30 -17.17
N TRP A 201 48.93 -18.52 -17.97
CA TRP A 201 47.55 -18.39 -17.48
C TRP A 201 47.29 -19.26 -16.25
N LEU A 202 47.66 -20.54 -16.29
CA LEU A 202 47.50 -21.48 -15.16
C LEU A 202 48.36 -21.10 -13.93
N ASN A 203 49.53 -20.49 -14.12
CA ASN A 203 50.46 -20.16 -13.05
C ASN A 203 50.22 -18.77 -12.43
N ASP A 204 50.11 -17.75 -13.26
CA ASP A 204 50.12 -16.33 -12.90
C ASP A 204 49.03 -15.51 -13.59
N HIS A 205 48.04 -16.19 -14.19
CA HIS A 205 46.88 -15.57 -14.83
C HIS A 205 47.28 -14.66 -16.01
N ASN A 206 48.48 -14.86 -16.57
CA ASN A 206 49.08 -14.03 -17.62
C ASN A 206 49.18 -12.53 -17.24
N GLU A 207 49.18 -12.22 -15.94
CA GLU A 207 49.25 -10.86 -15.39
C GLU A 207 50.26 -10.77 -14.23
N GLY A 208 51.12 -11.78 -14.07
CA GLY A 208 52.06 -11.82 -12.95
C GLY A 208 51.38 -11.97 -11.58
N SER A 209 50.15 -12.51 -11.50
CA SER A 209 49.50 -12.88 -10.25
C SER A 209 50.29 -13.96 -9.48
N ASN A 210 50.05 -14.09 -8.18
CA ASN A 210 50.61 -15.18 -7.35
C ASN A 210 49.91 -16.52 -7.56
N VAL A 211 48.70 -16.49 -8.13
CA VAL A 211 47.86 -17.65 -8.41
C VAL A 211 47.24 -17.45 -9.80
N GLY A 212 47.30 -18.48 -10.63
CA GLY A 212 46.74 -18.46 -11.97
C GLY A 212 45.27 -18.88 -12.03
N GLY A 213 44.76 -19.03 -13.25
CA GLY A 213 43.36 -19.36 -13.55
C GLY A 213 43.14 -20.82 -13.97
N LEU A 214 41.94 -21.10 -14.48
CA LEU A 214 41.55 -22.39 -15.09
C LEU A 214 41.21 -22.18 -16.57
N GLY A 215 41.13 -23.27 -17.34
CA GLY A 215 40.78 -23.20 -18.77
C GLY A 215 39.73 -24.22 -19.19
N CYS A 216 38.69 -23.78 -19.88
CA CYS A 216 37.65 -24.63 -20.44
C CYS A 216 38.03 -25.12 -21.82
N PHE A 217 37.75 -26.39 -22.11
CA PHE A 217 37.90 -26.95 -23.45
C PHE A 217 36.84 -28.02 -23.69
N ALA A 218 36.71 -28.47 -24.94
CA ALA A 218 35.85 -29.58 -25.30
C ALA A 218 36.56 -30.58 -26.21
N ALA A 219 36.15 -31.85 -26.13
CA ALA A 219 36.67 -32.95 -26.92
C ALA A 219 35.66 -34.10 -26.96
N TYR A 220 35.84 -35.05 -27.88
CA TYR A 220 35.13 -36.34 -27.82
C TYR A 220 35.77 -37.24 -26.76
N ILE A 221 34.96 -37.80 -25.87
CA ILE A 221 35.47 -38.54 -24.71
C ILE A 221 35.01 -40.00 -24.64
N PHE A 222 33.91 -40.37 -25.31
CA PHE A 222 33.47 -41.76 -25.32
C PHE A 222 34.31 -42.57 -26.31
N GLY A 223 34.91 -43.65 -25.80
CA GLY A 223 35.92 -44.42 -26.50
C GLY A 223 37.35 -43.91 -26.30
N ALA A 224 37.55 -42.92 -25.42
CA ALA A 224 38.89 -42.48 -25.04
C ALA A 224 39.68 -43.60 -24.35
N ASN A 225 40.99 -43.64 -24.61
CA ASN A 225 41.90 -44.62 -24.02
C ASN A 225 42.66 -44.00 -22.84
N TYR A 226 42.70 -44.74 -21.75
CA TYR A 226 43.37 -44.34 -20.52
C TYR A 226 44.34 -45.42 -20.06
N GLU A 227 45.51 -45.00 -19.59
CA GLU A 227 46.57 -45.86 -19.08
C GLU A 227 47.09 -45.33 -17.74
N TYR A 228 47.94 -46.09 -17.07
CA TYR A 228 48.61 -45.64 -15.84
C TYR A 228 49.99 -45.07 -16.17
N LEU A 229 50.34 -43.97 -15.50
CA LEU A 229 51.66 -43.35 -15.61
C LEU A 229 52.76 -44.30 -15.10
N PRO A 230 53.85 -44.48 -15.88
CA PRO A 230 54.93 -45.40 -15.52
C PRO A 230 55.74 -44.88 -14.30
N PRO A 231 56.54 -45.75 -13.64
CA PRO A 231 57.40 -45.37 -12.51
C PRO A 231 58.37 -44.20 -12.78
N GLU A 232 58.76 -44.01 -14.04
CA GLU A 232 59.71 -42.99 -14.51
C GLU A 232 59.07 -41.60 -14.72
N SER A 233 57.74 -41.54 -14.73
CA SER A 233 56.95 -40.31 -14.82
C SER A 233 56.79 -39.67 -13.44
N SER A 234 56.70 -38.33 -13.38
CA SER A 234 56.06 -37.70 -12.22
C SER A 234 54.62 -38.20 -12.09
N GLU A 235 54.06 -38.17 -10.88
CA GLU A 235 52.69 -38.63 -10.62
C GLU A 235 52.44 -40.10 -11.00
N SER A 236 53.48 -40.95 -10.90
CA SER A 236 53.41 -42.37 -11.20
C SER A 236 52.21 -43.06 -10.53
N GLY A 237 51.53 -43.94 -11.29
CA GLY A 237 50.32 -44.62 -10.85
C GLY A 237 49.04 -43.79 -10.95
N LYS A 238 49.11 -42.52 -11.35
CA LYS A 238 47.93 -41.74 -11.78
C LYS A 238 47.55 -42.07 -13.22
N MET A 239 46.31 -41.74 -13.59
CA MET A 239 45.77 -42.00 -14.92
C MET A 239 46.23 -40.95 -15.93
N ILE A 240 46.55 -41.40 -17.14
CA ILE A 240 46.86 -40.59 -18.31
C ILE A 240 45.92 -40.93 -19.46
N LEU A 241 45.40 -39.91 -20.14
CA LEU A 241 44.63 -40.01 -21.36
C LEU A 241 45.59 -40.10 -22.54
N THR A 242 45.55 -41.21 -23.27
CA THR A 242 46.49 -41.49 -24.38
C THR A 242 45.86 -41.27 -25.75
N GLU A 243 44.54 -41.35 -25.85
CA GLU A 243 43.78 -41.11 -27.08
C GLU A 243 42.39 -40.58 -26.75
N TRP A 244 41.93 -39.58 -27.51
CA TRP A 244 40.56 -39.08 -27.40
C TRP A 244 39.53 -40.08 -27.94
N GLY A 245 38.29 -39.94 -27.50
CA GLY A 245 37.17 -40.72 -28.02
C GLY A 245 36.71 -40.23 -29.39
N ASN A 246 35.73 -40.91 -29.96
CA ASN A 246 35.14 -40.55 -31.26
C ASN A 246 33.66 -40.17 -31.19
N THR A 247 33.05 -40.29 -30.00
CA THR A 247 31.65 -39.92 -29.73
C THR A 247 31.54 -39.28 -28.35
N GLY A 248 30.39 -38.67 -28.03
CA GLY A 248 30.19 -37.98 -26.76
C GLY A 248 31.03 -36.72 -26.66
N TYR A 249 30.60 -35.67 -27.34
CA TYR A 249 31.27 -34.39 -27.28
C TYR A 249 31.05 -33.73 -25.91
N HIS A 250 32.12 -33.41 -25.19
CA HIS A 250 32.06 -33.12 -23.76
C HIS A 250 32.97 -31.97 -23.36
N ALA A 251 32.53 -31.14 -22.40
CA ALA A 251 33.29 -30.02 -21.87
C ALA A 251 34.01 -30.40 -20.58
N MET A 252 35.29 -30.07 -20.46
CA MET A 252 36.13 -30.33 -19.29
C MET A 252 36.97 -29.11 -18.95
N THR A 253 37.71 -29.16 -17.84
CA THR A 253 38.49 -28.03 -17.33
C THR A 253 39.94 -28.44 -17.13
N PHE A 254 40.88 -27.70 -17.75
CA PHE A 254 42.29 -27.75 -17.41
C PHE A 254 42.53 -26.98 -16.11
N VAL A 255 43.18 -27.65 -15.16
CA VAL A 255 43.37 -27.18 -13.78
C VAL A 255 44.84 -27.12 -13.35
N GLY A 256 45.76 -27.43 -14.27
CA GLY A 256 47.18 -27.48 -13.96
C GLY A 256 48.00 -28.09 -15.09
N TYR A 257 49.30 -28.19 -14.89
CA TYR A 257 50.23 -28.83 -15.79
C TYR A 257 51.41 -29.42 -15.02
N ASP A 258 52.10 -30.38 -15.61
CA ASP A 258 53.36 -30.93 -15.11
C ASP A 258 54.27 -31.28 -16.29
N ASP A 259 55.38 -30.56 -16.42
CA ASP A 259 56.39 -30.73 -17.46
C ASP A 259 57.19 -32.04 -17.30
N ASN A 260 57.07 -32.75 -16.18
CA ASN A 260 57.81 -33.98 -15.88
C ASN A 260 56.98 -35.26 -16.07
N VAL A 261 55.71 -35.16 -16.48
CA VAL A 261 54.88 -36.32 -16.81
C VAL A 261 55.42 -36.99 -18.07
N LYS A 262 55.57 -38.30 -18.08
CA LYS A 262 56.18 -39.06 -19.19
C LYS A 262 55.32 -40.24 -19.61
N TYR A 263 55.16 -40.42 -20.92
CA TYR A 263 54.47 -41.57 -21.48
C TYR A 263 55.05 -41.95 -22.85
N ASP A 264 55.43 -43.23 -22.99
CA ASP A 264 56.08 -43.78 -24.18
C ASP A 264 55.00 -44.15 -25.21
N PHE A 265 54.87 -43.34 -26.25
CA PHE A 265 53.85 -43.50 -27.29
C PHE A 265 54.27 -44.46 -28.39
N ASN A 266 55.57 -44.61 -28.64
CA ASN A 266 56.10 -45.46 -29.71
C ASN A 266 56.54 -46.86 -29.23
N GLY A 267 56.57 -47.07 -27.91
CA GLY A 267 56.93 -48.32 -27.25
C GLY A 267 58.42 -48.65 -27.29
N ASP A 268 59.31 -47.67 -27.49
CA ASP A 268 60.75 -47.87 -27.62
C ASP A 268 61.53 -47.86 -26.29
N GLY A 269 60.84 -47.56 -25.19
CA GLY A 269 61.39 -47.51 -23.83
C GLY A 269 62.19 -46.24 -23.50
N GLN A 270 62.15 -45.22 -24.35
CA GLN A 270 62.69 -43.88 -24.10
C GLN A 270 61.56 -42.84 -24.05
N PHE A 271 61.87 -41.64 -23.56
CA PHE A 271 60.93 -40.51 -23.57
C PHE A 271 61.64 -39.32 -24.19
N THR A 272 61.04 -38.70 -25.20
CA THR A 272 61.67 -37.61 -25.96
C THR A 272 60.66 -36.55 -26.41
N ASN A 273 61.14 -35.32 -26.54
CA ASN A 273 60.43 -34.23 -27.25
C ASN A 273 61.22 -33.75 -28.49
N ASP A 274 62.37 -34.38 -28.79
CA ASP A 274 63.35 -33.94 -29.80
C ASP A 274 63.50 -34.92 -30.98
N ILE A 275 62.69 -35.98 -31.03
CA ILE A 275 62.76 -37.01 -32.07
C ILE A 275 61.39 -37.09 -32.74
N ASP A 276 61.36 -37.14 -34.07
CA ASP A 276 60.15 -37.39 -34.87
C ASP A 276 59.69 -38.84 -34.65
N ILE A 277 58.75 -39.04 -33.74
CA ILE A 277 58.23 -40.37 -33.37
C ILE A 277 57.06 -40.79 -34.26
N ASN A 278 56.41 -39.84 -34.94
CA ASN A 278 55.28 -40.11 -35.83
C ASN A 278 55.71 -40.31 -37.31
N ASN A 279 56.98 -40.04 -37.63
CA ASN A 279 57.62 -40.15 -38.95
C ASN A 279 57.01 -39.27 -40.04
N ASP A 280 56.48 -38.09 -39.70
CA ASP A 280 55.96 -37.12 -40.68
C ASP A 280 57.03 -36.13 -41.20
N GLY A 281 58.24 -36.18 -40.65
CA GLY A 281 59.38 -35.36 -41.03
C GLY A 281 59.45 -34.00 -40.35
N VAL A 282 58.58 -33.69 -39.39
CA VAL A 282 58.54 -32.44 -38.63
C VAL A 282 58.53 -32.75 -37.14
N ILE A 283 59.54 -32.29 -36.39
CA ILE A 283 59.54 -32.39 -34.92
C ILE A 283 58.67 -31.25 -34.38
N ASP A 284 57.49 -31.58 -33.86
CA ASP A 284 56.61 -30.63 -33.18
C ASP A 284 55.93 -31.24 -31.95
N ILE A 285 54.92 -30.55 -31.40
CA ILE A 285 54.22 -30.99 -30.20
C ILE A 285 53.64 -32.41 -30.34
N ARG A 286 53.31 -32.86 -31.57
CA ARG A 286 52.80 -34.21 -31.86
C ARG A 286 53.86 -35.29 -31.66
N ASP A 287 55.12 -34.93 -31.45
CA ASP A 287 56.20 -35.86 -31.14
C ASP A 287 56.56 -35.95 -29.66
N TRP A 288 55.92 -35.13 -28.82
CA TRP A 288 56.30 -35.03 -27.42
C TRP A 288 55.78 -36.19 -26.58
N GLU A 289 56.67 -36.79 -25.81
CA GLU A 289 56.37 -37.83 -24.81
C GLU A 289 56.51 -37.31 -23.38
N ILE A 290 56.99 -36.07 -23.22
CA ILE A 290 57.25 -35.41 -21.94
C ILE A 290 56.38 -34.15 -21.82
N GLY A 291 55.65 -34.07 -20.71
CA GLY A 291 54.79 -32.95 -20.33
C GLY A 291 53.31 -33.22 -20.54
N ALA A 292 52.49 -32.84 -19.55
CA ALA A 292 51.05 -33.01 -19.58
C ALA A 292 50.28 -31.86 -18.93
N LEU A 293 49.03 -31.67 -19.36
CA LEU A 293 48.03 -30.86 -18.66
C LEU A 293 47.21 -31.75 -17.72
N LYS A 294 46.79 -31.19 -16.58
CA LYS A 294 45.88 -31.86 -15.65
C LYS A 294 44.45 -31.44 -15.93
N ILE A 295 43.55 -32.41 -16.11
CA ILE A 295 42.13 -32.20 -16.38
C ILE A 295 41.32 -32.55 -15.14
N ALA A 296 40.35 -31.70 -14.80
CA ALA A 296 39.25 -32.02 -13.90
C ALA A 296 37.96 -32.25 -14.72
N ASN A 297 37.24 -33.31 -14.40
CA ASN A 297 35.95 -33.63 -15.02
C ASN A 297 34.79 -33.40 -14.03
N SER A 298 33.56 -33.37 -14.54
CA SER A 298 32.33 -33.21 -13.78
C SER A 298 31.51 -34.51 -13.70
N TRP A 299 32.16 -35.67 -13.73
CA TRP A 299 31.54 -37.00 -13.60
C TRP A 299 31.84 -37.68 -12.26
N GLY A 300 32.13 -36.87 -11.23
CA GLY A 300 32.44 -37.38 -9.91
C GLY A 300 33.89 -37.83 -9.73
N GLU A 301 34.20 -38.27 -8.51
CA GLU A 301 35.55 -38.65 -8.09
C GLU A 301 36.01 -39.98 -8.71
N ASP A 302 35.06 -40.80 -9.18
CA ASP A 302 35.32 -42.11 -9.79
C ASP A 302 35.75 -42.02 -11.28
N TYR A 303 35.89 -40.80 -11.82
CA TYR A 303 36.38 -40.60 -13.19
C TYR A 303 37.92 -40.40 -13.23
N PRO A 304 38.64 -41.00 -14.20
CA PRO A 304 38.19 -42.04 -15.15
C PRO A 304 38.10 -43.44 -14.54
N ASN A 305 38.58 -43.62 -13.30
CA ASN A 305 38.39 -44.81 -12.48
C ASN A 305 38.25 -44.43 -10.99
N ASP A 306 37.84 -45.40 -10.16
CA ASP A 306 37.49 -45.23 -8.73
C ASP A 306 38.59 -44.59 -7.84
N ASP A 307 39.86 -44.56 -8.29
CA ASP A 307 41.01 -44.05 -7.51
C ASP A 307 41.60 -42.73 -8.08
N SER A 308 41.01 -42.18 -9.14
CA SER A 308 41.54 -40.99 -9.84
C SER A 308 41.17 -39.65 -9.19
N GLY A 309 40.16 -39.65 -8.31
CA GLY A 309 39.67 -38.43 -7.66
C GLY A 309 39.12 -37.41 -8.65
N GLY A 310 38.55 -37.87 -9.78
CA GLY A 310 37.92 -37.03 -10.80
C GLY A 310 38.88 -36.29 -11.74
N THR A 311 40.18 -36.63 -11.70
CA THR A 311 41.22 -35.96 -12.49
C THR A 311 42.04 -36.93 -13.33
N VAL A 312 42.57 -36.45 -14.45
CA VAL A 312 43.41 -37.23 -15.37
C VAL A 312 44.46 -36.34 -16.02
N TYR A 313 45.65 -36.88 -16.29
CA TYR A 313 46.68 -36.17 -17.06
C TYR A 313 46.46 -36.37 -18.57
N MET A 314 46.71 -35.34 -19.35
CA MET A 314 46.65 -35.37 -20.81
C MET A 314 47.98 -34.86 -21.38
N PRO A 315 48.72 -35.68 -22.15
CA PRO A 315 49.97 -35.27 -22.77
C PRO A 315 49.82 -34.05 -23.66
N TYR A 316 50.83 -33.18 -23.67
CA TYR A 316 50.89 -32.02 -24.57
C TYR A 316 50.73 -32.44 -26.04
N LYS A 317 51.20 -33.64 -26.39
CA LYS A 317 51.00 -34.27 -27.71
C LYS A 317 49.60 -34.12 -28.27
N LEU A 318 48.58 -34.35 -27.44
CA LEU A 318 47.19 -34.36 -27.88
C LEU A 318 46.64 -32.95 -28.21
N LEU A 319 47.40 -31.88 -27.93
CA LEU A 319 47.09 -30.52 -28.37
C LEU A 319 47.44 -30.26 -29.84
N GLY A 320 48.39 -31.01 -30.40
CA GLY A 320 48.82 -30.89 -31.80
C GLY A 320 47.84 -31.49 -32.81
N GLU A 321 46.86 -32.24 -32.33
CA GLU A 321 45.85 -32.91 -33.14
C GLU A 321 44.85 -31.91 -33.73
N THR A 322 44.79 -31.83 -35.07
CA THR A 322 43.96 -30.84 -35.78
C THR A 322 42.55 -31.34 -36.11
N SER A 323 42.33 -32.65 -36.03
CA SER A 323 41.02 -33.25 -36.23
C SER A 323 40.20 -33.14 -34.94
N ILE A 324 38.94 -32.72 -35.06
CA ILE A 324 38.01 -32.68 -33.93
C ILE A 324 37.81 -34.05 -33.27
N TYR A 325 38.09 -35.16 -33.99
CA TYR A 325 37.94 -36.53 -33.50
C TYR A 325 39.20 -37.08 -32.81
N SER A 326 40.33 -36.39 -32.90
CA SER A 326 41.59 -36.81 -32.26
C SER A 326 42.23 -35.72 -31.40
N GLY A 327 41.61 -34.54 -31.27
CA GLY A 327 42.12 -33.40 -30.51
C GLY A 327 41.01 -32.58 -29.85
N ILE A 328 41.42 -31.55 -29.11
CA ILE A 328 40.49 -30.60 -28.50
C ILE A 328 39.94 -29.62 -29.55
N THR A 329 38.75 -29.08 -29.29
CA THR A 329 38.03 -28.16 -30.19
C THR A 329 38.91 -27.01 -30.68
N GLY A 330 39.21 -26.99 -31.98
CA GLY A 330 39.95 -25.91 -32.63
C GLY A 330 41.35 -25.66 -32.05
N GLN A 331 41.91 -26.61 -31.27
CA GLN A 331 43.14 -26.44 -30.51
C GLN A 331 43.14 -25.18 -29.62
N LYS A 332 41.95 -24.80 -29.11
CA LYS A 332 41.76 -23.60 -28.28
C LYS A 332 41.29 -23.97 -26.89
N VAL A 333 41.80 -23.23 -25.91
CA VAL A 333 41.30 -23.20 -24.54
C VAL A 333 40.63 -21.87 -24.28
N TYR A 334 39.53 -21.87 -23.54
CA TYR A 334 38.72 -20.68 -23.27
C TYR A 334 38.77 -20.34 -21.79
N VAL A 335 38.99 -19.06 -21.51
CA VAL A 335 39.23 -18.55 -20.16
C VAL A 335 38.37 -17.32 -19.89
N LEU A 336 38.11 -16.99 -18.63
CA LEU A 336 37.30 -15.84 -18.24
C LEU A 336 37.94 -15.07 -17.09
N THR A 337 37.60 -13.79 -16.97
CA THR A 337 37.80 -12.97 -15.76
C THR A 337 36.46 -12.62 -15.13
N ALA A 338 36.43 -12.54 -13.81
CA ALA A 338 35.28 -12.07 -13.06
C ALA A 338 35.46 -10.61 -12.62
N LYS A 339 34.38 -9.97 -12.17
CA LYS A 339 34.49 -8.71 -11.40
C LYS A 339 34.51 -9.05 -9.92
N GLU A 340 35.48 -8.52 -9.19
CA GLU A 340 35.59 -8.70 -7.73
C GLU A 340 34.31 -8.21 -7.02
N THR A 341 33.87 -7.00 -7.38
CA THR A 341 32.66 -6.33 -6.85
C THR A 341 31.84 -5.71 -7.97
N HIS A 342 30.52 -5.78 -7.85
CA HIS A 342 29.56 -5.03 -8.66
C HIS A 342 28.37 -4.65 -7.78
N GLU A 343 28.04 -3.36 -7.74
CA GLU A 343 26.89 -2.85 -6.98
C GLU A 343 25.90 -2.22 -7.96
N PRO A 344 24.68 -2.78 -8.09
CA PRO A 344 23.64 -2.19 -8.92
C PRO A 344 23.28 -0.78 -8.41
N LYS A 345 23.39 0.22 -9.27
CA LYS A 345 22.99 1.61 -8.94
C LYS A 345 21.50 1.83 -9.13
N MET A 346 20.91 1.15 -10.13
CA MET A 346 19.49 1.23 -10.41
C MET A 346 19.04 -0.03 -11.14
N THR A 347 17.83 -0.50 -10.84
CA THR A 347 17.26 -1.71 -11.42
C THR A 347 15.80 -1.48 -11.83
N LEU A 348 15.29 -2.39 -12.67
CA LEU A 348 13.88 -2.44 -13.04
C LEU A 348 13.29 -3.79 -12.61
N ARG A 349 12.27 -3.75 -11.75
CA ARG A 349 11.52 -4.90 -11.27
C ARG A 349 10.31 -5.15 -12.16
N ILE A 350 10.02 -6.42 -12.44
CA ILE A 350 8.93 -6.86 -13.31
C ILE A 350 8.26 -8.08 -12.69
N LYS A 351 6.93 -8.04 -12.60
CA LYS A 351 6.10 -9.23 -12.35
C LYS A 351 5.28 -9.53 -13.59
N MET A 352 5.49 -10.70 -14.20
CA MET A 352 4.81 -11.05 -15.45
C MET A 352 4.60 -12.56 -15.61
N SER A 353 3.70 -12.96 -16.49
CA SER A 353 3.54 -14.34 -16.93
C SER A 353 3.49 -14.42 -18.44
N HIS A 354 4.02 -15.51 -19.00
CA HIS A 354 3.83 -15.90 -20.38
C HIS A 354 3.89 -17.43 -20.47
N PRO A 355 2.96 -18.12 -21.16
CA PRO A 355 2.94 -19.58 -21.27
C PRO A 355 4.13 -20.18 -22.03
N SER A 356 4.83 -19.38 -22.84
CA SER A 356 5.96 -19.82 -23.65
C SER A 356 7.14 -18.83 -23.59
N ARG A 357 8.11 -19.10 -22.72
CA ARG A 357 9.23 -18.18 -22.45
C ARG A 357 10.24 -18.04 -23.60
N LYS A 358 10.26 -18.97 -24.58
CA LYS A 358 11.05 -18.83 -25.80
C LYS A 358 10.53 -17.73 -26.73
N ASP A 359 9.26 -17.35 -26.58
CA ASP A 359 8.59 -16.42 -27.50
C ASP A 359 8.70 -14.97 -27.02
N ILE A 360 9.33 -14.73 -25.86
CA ILE A 360 9.51 -13.40 -25.29
C ILE A 360 10.97 -12.93 -25.43
N VAL A 361 11.12 -11.63 -25.66
CA VAL A 361 12.38 -10.91 -25.51
C VAL A 361 12.18 -9.73 -24.58
N ILE A 362 13.00 -9.65 -23.53
CA ILE A 362 12.95 -8.58 -22.53
C ILE A 362 14.12 -7.63 -22.73
N SER A 363 13.83 -6.34 -22.79
CA SER A 363 14.81 -5.26 -22.87
C SER A 363 14.37 -4.07 -22.04
N THR A 364 15.33 -3.25 -21.65
CA THR A 364 15.09 -1.98 -20.96
C THR A 364 15.62 -0.83 -21.79
N GLY A 365 15.12 0.39 -21.58
CA GLY A 365 15.66 1.56 -22.24
C GLY A 365 15.57 2.82 -21.39
N VAL A 366 16.23 3.87 -21.84
CA VAL A 366 16.24 5.18 -21.16
C VAL A 366 16.00 6.32 -22.12
N SER A 367 15.63 7.50 -21.61
CA SER A 367 15.53 8.76 -22.33
C SER A 367 15.78 9.93 -21.37
N GLU A 368 16.47 10.96 -21.84
CA GLU A 368 16.66 12.23 -21.12
C GLU A 368 15.40 13.11 -21.08
N ARG A 369 14.35 12.75 -21.84
CA ARG A 369 13.09 13.51 -21.90
C ARG A 369 11.91 12.65 -21.44
N THR A 370 11.11 13.18 -20.52
CA THR A 370 9.85 12.60 -20.03
C THR A 370 8.79 12.53 -21.14
N THR A 371 8.84 13.44 -22.11
CA THR A 371 7.93 13.46 -23.27
C THR A 371 8.26 12.41 -24.35
N SER A 372 9.38 11.69 -24.25
CA SER A 372 9.74 10.68 -25.23
C SER A 372 8.78 9.49 -25.21
N THR A 373 8.37 9.05 -26.39
CA THR A 373 7.57 7.83 -26.60
C THR A 373 8.42 6.60 -26.90
N ASN A 374 9.71 6.77 -27.18
CA ASN A 374 10.66 5.69 -27.45
C ASN A 374 11.97 5.93 -26.69
N PRO A 375 12.69 4.87 -26.29
CA PRO A 375 13.99 5.01 -25.64
C PRO A 375 15.04 5.55 -26.62
N GLN A 376 15.97 6.37 -26.10
CA GLN A 376 17.17 6.82 -26.81
C GLN A 376 18.25 5.73 -26.88
N ALA A 377 18.27 4.87 -25.86
CA ALA A 377 19.20 3.76 -25.73
C ALA A 377 18.49 2.53 -25.13
N ILE A 378 18.88 1.34 -25.58
CA ILE A 378 18.26 0.07 -25.19
C ILE A 378 19.35 -0.89 -24.71
N LYS A 379 19.08 -1.56 -23.59
CA LYS A 379 19.84 -2.71 -23.11
C LYS A 379 19.03 -3.98 -23.32
N ASN A 380 19.61 -4.94 -24.01
CA ASN A 380 19.08 -6.29 -24.15
C ASN A 380 19.74 -7.20 -23.12
N TYR A 381 19.03 -8.23 -22.66
CA TYR A 381 19.52 -9.18 -21.66
C TYR A 381 19.65 -10.56 -22.30
N THR A 382 20.84 -11.13 -22.27
CA THR A 382 21.23 -12.38 -22.92
C THR A 382 20.41 -13.56 -22.42
N ALA A 383 20.01 -13.57 -21.14
CA ALA A 383 19.07 -14.54 -20.58
C ALA A 383 17.70 -14.56 -21.29
N TYR A 384 17.26 -13.39 -21.76
CA TYR A 384 15.92 -13.13 -22.32
C TYR A 384 15.98 -12.70 -23.78
N THR A 385 16.97 -13.15 -24.54
CA THR A 385 17.09 -12.90 -25.99
C THR A 385 17.30 -14.21 -26.76
N LYS A 386 17.32 -14.15 -28.10
CA LYS A 386 17.59 -15.30 -28.98
C LYS A 386 16.65 -16.52 -28.74
N ARG A 387 15.41 -16.29 -28.29
CA ARG A 387 14.37 -17.32 -28.08
C ARG A 387 14.80 -18.48 -27.15
N ARG A 388 15.37 -18.11 -26.00
CA ARG A 388 15.98 -19.01 -25.00
C ARG A 388 14.96 -19.70 -24.08
N GLY A 389 15.35 -20.81 -23.45
CA GLY A 389 14.58 -21.51 -22.42
C GLY A 389 13.49 -22.49 -22.90
N GLY A 390 13.14 -22.52 -24.18
CA GLY A 390 12.13 -23.46 -24.72
C GLY A 390 10.66 -23.03 -24.51
N SER A 391 9.74 -23.81 -25.05
CA SER A 391 8.29 -23.54 -25.02
C SER A 391 7.69 -23.99 -23.69
N LEU A 392 7.98 -23.25 -22.63
CA LEU A 392 7.53 -23.53 -21.26
C LEU A 392 7.06 -22.23 -20.60
N PRO A 393 6.15 -22.30 -19.61
CA PRO A 393 5.86 -21.17 -18.73
C PRO A 393 7.14 -20.57 -18.14
N MET A 394 7.11 -19.28 -17.80
CA MET A 394 8.33 -18.55 -17.37
C MET A 394 9.05 -19.21 -16.19
N GLN A 395 8.32 -19.79 -15.22
CA GLN A 395 8.91 -20.54 -14.10
C GLN A 395 9.10 -22.05 -14.38
N GLY A 396 9.01 -22.47 -15.64
CA GLY A 396 9.12 -23.87 -16.05
C GLY A 396 7.77 -24.59 -16.01
N ILE A 397 7.61 -25.51 -15.07
CA ILE A 397 6.34 -26.27 -14.90
C ILE A 397 5.30 -25.44 -14.12
N ASN A 398 5.75 -24.42 -13.40
CA ASN A 398 4.88 -23.52 -12.65
C ASN A 398 4.36 -22.39 -13.54
N GLU A 399 3.05 -22.17 -13.53
CA GLU A 399 2.37 -21.12 -14.29
C GLU A 399 2.23 -19.79 -13.52
N GLU A 400 2.63 -19.76 -12.25
CA GLU A 400 2.62 -18.53 -11.46
C GLU A 400 3.48 -17.42 -12.11
N PRO A 401 3.09 -16.14 -11.96
CA PRO A 401 3.88 -15.01 -12.47
C PRO A 401 5.29 -15.00 -11.89
N ILE A 402 6.28 -14.80 -12.76
CA ILE A 402 7.69 -14.67 -12.38
C ILE A 402 7.99 -13.24 -11.93
N GLU A 403 8.84 -13.11 -10.92
CA GLU A 403 9.38 -11.83 -10.45
C GLU A 403 10.85 -11.74 -10.87
N ILE A 404 11.16 -10.76 -11.73
CA ILE A 404 12.49 -10.52 -12.32
C ILE A 404 12.97 -9.13 -11.91
N GLU A 405 14.24 -9.00 -11.55
CA GLU A 405 14.90 -7.71 -11.38
C GLU A 405 16.05 -7.58 -12.38
N LEU A 406 16.07 -6.48 -13.14
CA LEU A 406 17.01 -6.24 -14.23
C LEU A 406 17.96 -5.09 -13.90
N ASP A 407 19.26 -5.31 -14.03
CA ASP A 407 20.27 -4.29 -13.78
C ASP A 407 20.38 -3.30 -14.95
N ILE A 408 20.03 -2.04 -14.71
CA ILE A 408 20.14 -0.96 -15.71
C ILE A 408 21.31 -0.01 -15.44
N THR A 409 22.22 -0.37 -14.53
CA THR A 409 23.38 0.45 -14.13
C THR A 409 24.18 0.95 -15.33
N SER A 410 24.45 0.08 -16.31
CA SER A 410 25.17 0.47 -17.52
C SER A 410 24.46 1.55 -18.35
N LEU A 411 23.11 1.54 -18.39
CA LEU A 411 22.35 2.57 -19.11
C LEU A 411 22.45 3.94 -18.44
N ILE A 412 22.41 3.98 -17.11
CA ILE A 412 22.50 5.25 -16.37
C ILE A 412 23.94 5.76 -16.23
N GLU A 413 24.95 4.90 -16.36
CA GLU A 413 26.34 5.33 -16.43
C GLU A 413 26.66 5.97 -17.78
N GLU A 414 26.12 5.42 -18.86
CA GLU A 414 26.25 5.98 -20.21
C GLU A 414 25.37 7.23 -20.42
N TYR A 415 24.15 7.22 -19.85
CA TYR A 415 23.16 8.30 -19.96
C TYR A 415 22.73 8.80 -18.56
N PRO A 416 23.59 9.54 -17.84
CA PRO A 416 23.36 9.96 -16.46
C PRO A 416 22.17 10.92 -16.28
N ASP A 417 21.81 11.66 -17.32
CA ASP A 417 20.70 12.62 -17.32
C ASP A 417 19.34 11.97 -17.69
N SER A 418 19.26 10.64 -17.69
CA SER A 418 18.03 9.91 -18.00
C SER A 418 16.91 10.22 -17.02
N LYS A 419 15.75 10.65 -17.56
CA LYS A 419 14.54 11.02 -16.81
C LYS A 419 13.37 10.09 -17.05
N LYS A 420 13.50 9.15 -17.99
CA LYS A 420 12.46 8.20 -18.34
C LYS A 420 13.05 6.84 -18.60
N PHE A 421 12.42 5.82 -18.02
CA PHE A 421 12.89 4.45 -18.03
C PHE A 421 11.84 3.54 -18.64
N PHE A 422 12.24 2.69 -19.58
CA PHE A 422 11.33 1.86 -20.37
C PHE A 422 11.51 0.39 -20.04
N LEU A 423 10.39 -0.31 -19.87
CA LEU A 423 10.28 -1.77 -19.94
C LEU A 423 9.75 -2.15 -21.32
N ARG A 424 10.41 -3.08 -22.01
CA ARG A 424 10.03 -3.54 -23.34
C ARG A 424 9.98 -5.06 -23.37
N VAL A 425 8.81 -5.61 -23.63
CA VAL A 425 8.59 -7.03 -23.86
C VAL A 425 8.14 -7.22 -25.29
N LYS A 426 8.96 -7.88 -26.10
CA LYS A 426 8.63 -8.25 -27.47
C LYS A 426 8.18 -9.70 -27.52
N GLU A 427 7.05 -9.96 -28.15
CA GLU A 427 6.52 -11.31 -28.37
C GLU A 427 6.80 -11.78 -29.81
N TYR A 428 6.96 -13.10 -29.97
CA TYR A 428 7.14 -13.78 -31.25
C TYR A 428 6.28 -15.05 -31.25
N ASP A 429 4.99 -14.90 -31.56
CA ASP A 429 4.01 -15.97 -31.62
C ASP A 429 3.16 -15.82 -32.89
N GLU A 430 3.74 -16.27 -34.01
CA GLU A 430 3.15 -16.12 -35.35
C GLU A 430 1.76 -16.79 -35.47
N ASN A 431 1.46 -17.77 -34.62
CA ASN A 431 0.19 -18.47 -34.60
C ASN A 431 -0.80 -17.89 -33.58
N ASN A 432 -0.37 -16.95 -32.74
CA ASN A 432 -1.14 -16.35 -31.66
C ASN A 432 -1.78 -17.45 -30.76
N GLU A 433 -0.95 -18.42 -30.37
CA GLU A 433 -1.31 -19.58 -29.53
C GLU A 433 -1.23 -19.28 -28.03
N PHE A 434 -0.37 -18.34 -27.64
CA PHE A 434 -0.05 -17.97 -26.28
C PHE A 434 -0.36 -16.50 -26.03
N SER A 435 -0.59 -16.15 -24.76
CA SER A 435 -0.81 -14.79 -24.35
C SER A 435 -0.28 -14.60 -22.94
N GLY A 436 0.48 -13.53 -22.72
CA GLY A 436 1.03 -13.18 -21.42
C GLY A 436 0.53 -11.84 -20.89
N THR A 437 0.87 -11.57 -19.64
CA THR A 437 0.47 -10.35 -18.92
C THR A 437 1.63 -9.83 -18.09
N ILE A 438 1.84 -8.52 -18.12
CA ILE A 438 2.68 -7.77 -17.18
C ILE A 438 1.79 -7.29 -16.04
N TYR A 439 1.94 -7.88 -14.86
CA TYR A 439 1.13 -7.53 -13.69
C TYR A 439 1.59 -6.22 -13.05
N SER A 440 2.90 -6.03 -12.94
CA SER A 440 3.48 -4.80 -12.39
C SER A 440 4.92 -4.61 -12.85
N TYR A 441 5.37 -3.35 -12.79
CA TYR A 441 6.76 -2.97 -13.01
C TYR A 441 7.12 -1.78 -12.10
N SER A 442 8.38 -1.71 -11.67
CA SER A 442 8.87 -0.59 -10.86
C SER A 442 10.35 -0.32 -11.11
N LEU A 443 10.74 0.95 -10.93
CA LEU A 443 12.13 1.38 -10.94
C LEU A 443 12.64 1.41 -9.50
N VAL A 444 13.84 0.87 -9.27
CA VAL A 444 14.49 0.93 -7.95
C VAL A 444 15.81 1.68 -8.07
N ASP A 445 15.96 2.74 -7.29
CA ASP A 445 17.18 3.56 -7.24
C ASP A 445 17.93 3.34 -5.92
N TYR A 446 19.18 2.90 -6.00
CA TYR A 446 20.06 2.57 -4.87
C TYR A 446 21.12 3.66 -4.57
N ARG A 447 21.14 4.77 -5.32
CA ARG A 447 22.27 5.74 -5.32
C ARG A 447 22.44 6.58 -4.05
N ASP A 448 21.40 6.74 -3.22
CA ASP A 448 21.43 7.59 -1.99
C ASP A 448 21.51 6.74 -0.69
N GLY A 449 21.86 5.46 -0.75
CA GLY A 449 22.08 4.58 0.40
C GLY A 449 20.83 3.83 0.90
N GLU A 450 19.63 4.42 0.76
CA GLU A 450 18.35 3.73 0.89
C GLU A 450 17.73 3.50 -0.49
N SER A 451 17.08 2.35 -0.67
CA SER A 451 16.43 2.02 -1.95
C SER A 451 15.11 2.77 -2.08
N PHE A 452 14.94 3.54 -3.15
CA PHE A 452 13.66 4.16 -3.49
C PHE A 452 12.98 3.39 -4.62
N VAL A 453 11.75 2.95 -4.38
CA VAL A 453 10.94 2.21 -5.38
C VAL A 453 9.87 3.14 -5.95
N LEU A 454 9.91 3.35 -7.26
CA LEU A 454 8.86 4.05 -8.00
C LEU A 454 8.08 3.06 -8.86
N ASN A 455 6.78 2.91 -8.56
CA ASN A 455 5.91 1.99 -9.29
C ASN A 455 5.43 2.59 -10.62
N GLY A 456 5.31 1.73 -11.64
CA GLY A 456 4.63 2.08 -12.88
C GLY A 456 3.15 2.38 -12.66
N LEU A 457 2.58 3.21 -13.55
CA LEU A 457 1.18 3.64 -13.46
C LEU A 457 0.19 2.56 -13.94
N GLU A 458 0.65 1.68 -14.83
CA GLU A 458 -0.17 0.64 -15.44
C GLU A 458 0.06 -0.71 -14.73
N SER A 459 -1.02 -1.48 -14.58
CA SER A 459 -1.01 -2.83 -14.01
C SER A 459 -1.89 -3.75 -14.85
N GLU A 460 -1.59 -5.05 -14.84
CA GLU A 460 -2.31 -6.07 -15.62
C GLU A 460 -2.35 -5.77 -17.13
N VAL A 461 -1.22 -5.33 -17.68
CA VAL A 461 -1.08 -4.99 -19.10
C VAL A 461 -0.90 -6.27 -19.93
N PRO A 462 -1.77 -6.57 -20.91
CA PRO A 462 -1.58 -7.72 -21.78
C PRO A 462 -0.36 -7.52 -22.69
N ILE A 463 0.38 -8.60 -22.94
CA ILE A 463 1.46 -8.59 -23.93
C ILE A 463 0.83 -8.63 -25.32
N ILE A 464 1.35 -7.79 -26.23
CA ILE A 464 0.82 -7.61 -27.58
C ILE A 464 1.48 -8.62 -28.50
N ASN A 465 0.66 -9.46 -29.14
CA ASN A 465 1.11 -10.50 -30.07
C ASN A 465 1.94 -9.95 -31.22
N ASP A 466 3.13 -10.55 -31.42
CA ASP A 466 4.12 -10.20 -32.46
C ASP A 466 4.61 -8.74 -32.47
N GLU A 467 4.30 -7.97 -31.41
CA GLU A 467 4.70 -6.58 -31.26
C GLU A 467 5.51 -6.34 -29.98
N ILE A 468 5.84 -5.08 -29.71
CA ILE A 468 6.54 -4.66 -28.51
C ILE A 468 5.52 -4.02 -27.56
N THR A 469 5.24 -4.69 -26.45
CA THR A 469 4.60 -4.06 -25.30
C THR A 469 5.64 -3.18 -24.60
N GLN A 470 5.44 -1.86 -24.65
CA GLN A 470 6.36 -0.89 -24.06
C GLN A 470 5.66 -0.09 -22.96
N LEU A 471 6.24 -0.13 -21.78
CA LEU A 471 5.81 0.60 -20.59
C LEU A 471 6.93 1.54 -20.15
N SER A 472 6.60 2.61 -19.42
CA SER A 472 7.61 3.56 -18.98
C SER A 472 7.32 4.20 -17.63
N ILE A 473 8.38 4.56 -16.93
CA ILE A 473 8.36 5.31 -15.66
C ILE A 473 9.09 6.63 -15.88
N ASP A 474 8.40 7.73 -15.62
CA ASP A 474 9.02 9.05 -15.55
C ASP A 474 9.68 9.21 -14.17
N TYR A 475 10.93 9.64 -14.16
CA TYR A 475 11.80 9.74 -13.00
C TYR A 475 12.68 10.99 -13.13
N ASP A 476 12.06 12.17 -13.06
CA ASP A 476 12.79 13.45 -13.01
C ASP A 476 12.94 13.89 -11.55
N VAL A 477 14.16 13.83 -11.01
CA VAL A 477 14.42 14.10 -9.60
C VAL A 477 14.69 15.58 -9.37
N LEU A 478 13.99 16.18 -8.40
CA LEU A 478 14.27 17.56 -8.00
C LEU A 478 15.66 17.69 -7.36
N PRO A 479 16.42 18.76 -7.69
CA PRO A 479 17.69 19.01 -7.04
C PRO A 479 17.48 19.29 -5.54
N LYS A 480 18.41 18.83 -4.69
CA LYS A 480 18.35 19.03 -3.22
C LYS A 480 18.23 20.52 -2.84
N ALA A 481 18.79 21.42 -3.65
CA ALA A 481 18.65 22.88 -3.49
C ALA A 481 18.23 23.54 -4.81
N ILE A 482 17.09 24.22 -4.80
CA ILE A 482 16.57 24.95 -5.96
C ILE A 482 17.03 26.42 -5.84
N ASN A 483 18.15 26.73 -6.52
CA ASN A 483 18.86 28.02 -6.43
C ASN A 483 18.50 29.02 -7.55
N HIS A 484 17.39 28.80 -8.24
CA HIS A 484 16.86 29.66 -9.30
C HIS A 484 15.34 29.49 -9.38
N ASP A 485 14.65 30.42 -10.05
CA ASP A 485 13.23 30.26 -10.33
C ASP A 485 13.00 29.04 -11.23
N MET A 486 12.08 28.16 -10.85
CA MET A 486 11.83 26.89 -11.53
C MET A 486 10.34 26.70 -11.81
N ILE A 487 10.01 26.20 -12.99
CA ILE A 487 8.65 25.77 -13.35
C ILE A 487 8.64 24.24 -13.34
N ILE A 488 7.64 23.66 -12.69
CA ILE A 488 7.35 22.22 -12.68
C ILE A 488 6.07 22.00 -13.48
N ASP A 489 6.19 21.34 -14.62
CA ASP A 489 5.12 21.12 -15.62
C ASP A 489 4.85 19.63 -15.89
N HIS A 490 5.47 18.74 -15.12
CA HIS A 490 5.26 17.30 -15.16
C HIS A 490 5.62 16.68 -13.80
N ASP A 491 5.23 15.42 -13.58
CA ASP A 491 5.47 14.73 -12.32
C ASP A 491 6.98 14.66 -12.02
N MET A 492 7.38 15.08 -10.81
CA MET A 492 8.77 15.06 -10.36
C MET A 492 8.93 14.27 -9.06
N VAL A 493 10.10 13.68 -8.87
CA VAL A 493 10.47 12.89 -7.69
C VAL A 493 11.23 13.76 -6.70
N VAL A 494 10.85 13.75 -5.43
CA VAL A 494 11.57 14.41 -4.33
C VAL A 494 12.31 13.34 -3.53
N ARG A 495 13.64 13.44 -3.49
CA ARG A 495 14.51 12.54 -2.70
C ARG A 495 15.16 13.28 -1.55
N GLY A 496 15.14 12.68 -0.37
CA GLY A 496 15.67 13.28 0.85
C GLY A 496 15.12 14.68 1.14
N ASN A 497 15.97 15.61 1.58
CA ASN A 497 15.58 16.97 1.90
C ASN A 497 15.83 17.90 0.71
N THR A 498 14.74 18.29 0.03
CA THR A 498 14.75 19.30 -1.02
C THR A 498 14.25 20.63 -0.47
N TYR A 499 14.90 21.74 -0.85
CA TYR A 499 14.45 23.07 -0.45
C TYR A 499 14.57 24.11 -1.56
N ILE A 500 13.66 25.09 -1.52
CA ILE A 500 13.73 26.30 -2.34
C ILE A 500 14.66 27.26 -1.62
N ALA A 501 15.78 27.65 -2.26
CA ALA A 501 16.70 28.59 -1.64
C ALA A 501 16.08 29.99 -1.53
N PRO A 502 16.48 30.82 -0.55
CA PRO A 502 15.93 32.16 -0.36
C PRO A 502 15.96 33.02 -1.64
N ASN A 503 14.92 33.82 -1.85
CA ASN A 503 14.69 34.68 -3.02
C ASN A 503 14.42 33.94 -4.35
N ASN A 504 14.12 32.65 -4.31
CA ASN A 504 13.72 31.88 -5.49
C ASN A 504 12.25 31.45 -5.40
N THR A 505 11.67 31.18 -6.56
CA THR A 505 10.28 30.78 -6.73
C THR A 505 10.17 29.45 -7.47
N VAL A 506 9.43 28.50 -6.91
CA VAL A 506 8.98 27.32 -7.64
C VAL A 506 7.52 27.52 -8.04
N THR A 507 7.20 27.33 -9.32
CA THR A 507 5.83 27.39 -9.83
C THR A 507 5.41 26.04 -10.39
N ILE A 508 4.34 25.48 -9.85
CA ILE A 508 3.74 24.22 -10.28
C ILE A 508 2.58 24.52 -11.24
N ILE A 509 2.57 23.87 -12.41
CA ILE A 509 1.53 23.99 -13.45
C ILE A 509 1.08 22.59 -13.91
N ASP A 510 0.06 22.54 -14.77
CA ASP A 510 -0.38 21.34 -15.52
C ASP A 510 -0.71 20.09 -14.64
N ASP A 511 -1.23 20.33 -13.44
CA ASP A 511 -1.68 19.28 -12.49
C ASP A 511 -0.63 18.23 -12.13
N CYS A 512 0.65 18.58 -12.22
CA CYS A 512 1.73 17.69 -11.89
C CYS A 512 1.83 17.37 -10.38
N LYS A 513 2.47 16.25 -10.07
CA LYS A 513 2.63 15.71 -8.72
C LYS A 513 4.09 15.77 -8.28
N LEU A 514 4.30 16.02 -6.99
CA LEU A 514 5.58 15.76 -6.34
C LEU A 514 5.52 14.41 -5.65
N ILE A 515 6.20 13.42 -6.22
CA ILE A 515 6.29 12.05 -5.71
C ILE A 515 7.44 12.00 -4.71
N MET A 516 7.12 11.98 -3.42
CA MET A 516 8.12 12.05 -2.36
C MET A 516 8.52 10.65 -1.87
N GLU A 517 9.83 10.40 -1.77
CA GLU A 517 10.40 9.25 -1.07
C GLU A 517 9.97 9.23 0.41
N GLU A 518 9.98 8.04 1.02
CA GLU A 518 9.67 7.92 2.45
C GLU A 518 10.63 8.79 3.27
N ASN A 519 10.09 9.61 4.18
CA ASN A 519 10.83 10.61 4.96
C ASN A 519 11.42 11.79 4.15
N ALA A 520 11.18 11.89 2.85
CA ALA A 520 11.58 13.06 2.08
C ALA A 520 10.81 14.30 2.53
N SER A 521 11.46 15.45 2.42
CA SER A 521 10.86 16.74 2.70
C SER A 521 11.05 17.71 1.55
N PHE A 522 10.03 18.53 1.32
CA PHE A 522 10.10 19.68 0.44
C PHE A 522 9.91 20.95 1.28
N THR A 523 10.92 21.80 1.34
CA THR A 523 10.93 22.97 2.21
C THR A 523 10.85 24.27 1.39
N VAL A 524 9.83 25.07 1.67
CA VAL A 524 9.75 26.47 1.25
C VAL A 524 10.49 27.29 2.31
N SER A 525 11.77 27.55 2.06
CA SER A 525 12.65 28.26 3.00
C SER A 525 12.23 29.71 3.21
N ASN A 526 12.80 30.35 4.23
CA ASN A 526 12.62 31.79 4.46
C ASN A 526 12.89 32.62 3.20
N TYR A 527 12.00 33.57 2.91
CA TYR A 527 12.05 34.46 1.74
C TYR A 527 11.97 33.75 0.38
N SER A 528 11.44 32.52 0.33
CA SER A 528 11.19 31.79 -0.91
C SER A 528 9.69 31.62 -1.16
N HIS A 529 9.33 31.27 -2.39
CA HIS A 529 7.95 31.20 -2.85
C HIS A 529 7.63 29.85 -3.52
N LEU A 530 6.50 29.26 -3.16
CA LEU A 530 5.89 28.14 -3.87
C LEU A 530 4.53 28.58 -4.44
N ASN A 531 4.43 28.68 -5.76
CA ASN A 531 3.19 29.00 -6.46
C ASN A 531 2.57 27.73 -7.04
N VAL A 532 1.32 27.45 -6.69
CA VAL A 532 0.53 26.33 -7.21
C VAL A 532 -0.51 26.89 -8.17
N ASN A 533 -0.19 26.81 -9.47
CA ASN A 533 -0.99 27.29 -10.60
C ASN A 533 -1.57 26.11 -11.40
N SER A 534 -2.09 25.12 -10.69
CA SER A 534 -2.73 23.93 -11.24
C SER A 534 -4.16 23.78 -10.71
N GLU A 535 -5.04 23.04 -11.38
CA GLU A 535 -6.37 22.72 -10.85
C GLU A 535 -6.25 21.85 -9.58
N SER A 536 -5.24 20.97 -9.54
CA SER A 536 -4.93 20.15 -8.39
C SER A 536 -3.42 20.02 -8.16
N PHE A 537 -3.03 19.99 -6.89
CA PHE A 537 -1.67 19.67 -6.47
C PHE A 537 -1.74 18.81 -5.21
N SER A 538 -0.94 17.74 -5.15
CA SER A 538 -0.88 16.88 -3.97
C SER A 538 0.53 16.58 -3.52
N THR A 539 0.70 16.45 -2.20
CA THR A 539 1.92 15.96 -1.56
C THR A 539 1.64 14.70 -0.76
N THR A 540 2.60 13.76 -0.77
CA THR A 540 2.58 12.50 -0.01
C THR A 540 3.62 12.44 1.11
N GLY A 541 4.51 13.43 1.20
CA GLY A 541 5.61 13.48 2.18
C GLY A 541 5.49 14.68 3.12
N LEU A 542 6.64 15.16 3.63
CA LEU A 542 6.70 16.32 4.52
C LEU A 542 6.87 17.61 3.70
N LEU A 543 5.83 18.44 3.61
CA LEU A 543 5.92 19.80 3.08
C LEU A 543 6.11 20.78 4.24
N VAL A 544 7.25 21.49 4.28
CA VAL A 544 7.54 22.49 5.32
C VAL A 544 7.48 23.88 4.70
N VAL A 545 6.79 24.81 5.35
CA VAL A 545 6.88 26.24 5.05
C VAL A 545 7.54 26.93 6.23
N GLU A 546 8.74 27.47 6.02
CA GLU A 546 9.48 28.19 7.05
C GLU A 546 8.87 29.57 7.35
N GLY A 547 9.39 30.24 8.39
CA GLY A 547 8.77 31.41 8.99
C GLY A 547 8.65 32.65 8.09
N GLU A 548 9.42 32.77 7.02
CA GLU A 548 9.23 33.81 6.00
C GLU A 548 9.00 33.20 4.61
N GLY A 549 8.68 31.89 4.57
CA GLY A 549 8.32 31.16 3.37
C GLY A 549 6.86 31.45 3.00
N ASN A 550 6.61 31.54 1.69
CA ASN A 550 5.30 31.89 1.16
C ASN A 550 4.80 30.81 0.21
N MET A 551 3.55 30.38 0.39
CA MET A 551 2.87 29.51 -0.55
C MET A 551 1.66 30.24 -1.15
N HIS A 552 1.47 30.19 -2.47
CA HIS A 552 0.33 30.78 -3.16
C HIS A 552 -0.45 29.71 -3.93
N ILE A 553 -1.76 29.64 -3.72
CA ILE A 553 -2.67 28.70 -4.38
C ILE A 553 -3.60 29.48 -5.32
N ALA A 554 -3.61 29.11 -6.61
CA ALA A 554 -4.40 29.77 -7.64
C ALA A 554 -5.92 29.60 -7.48
N SER A 555 -6.69 30.34 -8.28
CA SER A 555 -8.17 30.30 -8.18
C SER A 555 -8.71 28.96 -8.66
N ASN A 556 -9.71 28.42 -7.96
CA ASN A 556 -10.30 27.10 -8.23
C ASN A 556 -9.30 25.93 -8.14
N SER A 557 -8.17 26.13 -7.45
CA SER A 557 -7.16 25.09 -7.25
C SER A 557 -7.38 24.35 -5.92
N THR A 558 -7.15 23.03 -5.94
CA THR A 558 -7.19 22.17 -4.75
C THR A 558 -5.79 21.74 -4.36
N PHE A 559 -5.37 22.08 -3.12
CA PHE A 559 -4.15 21.55 -2.53
C PHE A 559 -4.47 20.39 -1.57
N SER A 560 -4.00 19.18 -1.88
CA SER A 560 -4.29 17.97 -1.11
C SER A 560 -3.05 17.42 -0.40
N ILE A 561 -3.23 17.01 0.86
CA ILE A 561 -2.22 16.26 1.63
C ILE A 561 -2.72 14.82 1.72
N LYS A 562 -1.94 13.87 1.17
CA LYS A 562 -2.33 12.47 0.97
C LYS A 562 -1.32 11.50 1.57
N SER A 563 -1.68 10.21 1.64
CA SER A 563 -0.77 9.09 1.97
C SER A 563 0.07 9.32 3.24
N SER A 564 -0.57 9.76 4.32
CA SER A 564 0.09 10.07 5.61
C SER A 564 1.09 11.24 5.55
N GLY A 565 1.06 12.03 4.47
CA GLY A 565 1.84 13.25 4.29
C GLY A 565 1.50 14.32 5.33
N VAL A 566 2.43 15.26 5.51
CA VAL A 566 2.35 16.30 6.53
C VAL A 566 2.61 17.67 5.92
N LEU A 567 1.64 18.58 6.03
CA LEU A 567 1.90 20.02 5.87
C LEU A 567 2.30 20.58 7.24
N LYS A 568 3.51 21.14 7.31
CA LYS A 568 4.05 21.76 8.52
C LYS A 568 4.34 23.25 8.30
N LEU A 569 3.61 24.10 9.01
CA LEU A 569 3.74 25.55 8.93
C LEU A 569 4.47 26.08 10.17
N MET A 570 5.64 26.68 9.95
CA MET A 570 6.47 27.25 11.02
C MET A 570 6.00 28.67 11.36
N ALA A 571 6.30 29.16 12.57
CA ALA A 571 5.93 30.50 12.99
C ALA A 571 6.37 31.59 11.98
N GLY A 572 5.42 32.37 11.47
CA GLY A 572 5.59 33.39 10.44
C GLY A 572 5.20 32.94 9.02
N ALA A 573 5.09 31.64 8.77
CA ALA A 573 4.75 31.10 7.45
C ALA A 573 3.41 31.65 6.94
N GLU A 574 3.34 31.93 5.64
CA GLU A 574 2.15 32.47 4.98
C GLU A 574 1.66 31.57 3.82
N ILE A 575 0.37 31.25 3.82
CA ILE A 575 -0.34 30.63 2.70
C ILE A 575 -1.40 31.61 2.18
N LYS A 576 -1.28 31.98 0.91
CA LYS A 576 -2.26 32.80 0.18
C LYS A 576 -3.13 31.90 -0.68
N LEU A 577 -4.44 32.03 -0.54
CA LEU A 577 -5.45 31.26 -1.27
C LEU A 577 -6.33 32.20 -2.08
N ASN A 578 -6.54 31.91 -3.35
CA ASN A 578 -7.39 32.71 -4.22
C ASN A 578 -8.87 32.25 -4.19
N LYS A 579 -9.72 32.86 -5.03
CA LYS A 579 -11.15 32.55 -5.10
C LYS A 579 -11.37 31.05 -5.34
N ASN A 580 -12.27 30.45 -4.54
CA ASN A 580 -12.66 29.04 -4.61
C ASN A 580 -11.54 28.00 -4.44
N SER A 581 -10.32 28.40 -4.06
CA SER A 581 -9.27 27.42 -3.76
C SER A 581 -9.50 26.75 -2.40
N GLU A 582 -8.90 25.58 -2.19
CA GLU A 582 -9.13 24.79 -0.98
C GLU A 582 -7.91 23.98 -0.55
N ILE A 583 -7.87 23.65 0.74
CA ILE A 583 -6.89 22.72 1.31
C ILE A 583 -7.65 21.48 1.76
N ILE A 584 -7.28 20.31 1.25
CA ILE A 584 -7.86 19.01 1.65
C ILE A 584 -6.81 18.21 2.40
N VAL A 585 -7.15 17.75 3.60
CA VAL A 585 -6.33 16.83 4.39
C VAL A 585 -7.00 15.47 4.36
N GLU A 586 -6.36 14.47 3.75
CA GLU A 586 -6.92 13.12 3.56
C GLU A 586 -6.54 12.15 4.69
N ASN A 587 -6.98 10.89 4.56
CA ASN A 587 -6.80 9.84 5.56
C ASN A 587 -5.34 9.75 6.04
N GLU A 588 -5.15 9.74 7.36
CA GLU A 588 -3.86 9.73 8.08
C GLU A 588 -2.94 10.95 7.85
N ALA A 589 -3.25 11.81 6.88
CA ALA A 589 -2.49 13.02 6.62
C ALA A 589 -2.68 14.06 7.73
N SER A 590 -1.69 14.94 7.89
CA SER A 590 -1.68 15.95 8.95
C SER A 590 -1.48 17.37 8.42
N CYS A 591 -2.24 18.31 8.97
CA CYS A 591 -1.97 19.74 8.83
C CYS A 591 -1.60 20.32 10.20
N ILE A 592 -0.35 20.77 10.33
CA ILE A 592 0.25 21.19 11.59
C ILE A 592 0.77 22.62 11.46
N SER A 593 0.34 23.51 12.34
CA SER A 593 0.95 24.83 12.50
C SER A 593 1.63 24.97 13.87
N LEU A 594 2.80 25.60 13.87
CA LEU A 594 3.65 25.81 15.04
C LEU A 594 3.91 27.30 15.26
N GLY A 595 2.85 28.13 15.17
CA GLY A 595 2.94 29.55 15.47
C GLY A 595 3.27 29.81 16.95
N THR A 596 3.57 31.07 17.26
CA THR A 596 3.91 31.56 18.61
C THR A 596 3.13 32.83 18.93
N PRO A 597 3.02 33.26 20.21
CA PRO A 597 2.33 34.50 20.57
C PRO A 597 2.81 35.76 19.85
N THR A 598 4.09 35.79 19.43
CA THR A 598 4.72 36.93 18.78
C THR A 598 4.84 36.77 17.27
N ASN A 599 4.59 35.58 16.73
CA ASN A 599 4.75 35.29 15.31
C ASN A 599 3.78 34.18 14.89
N ASN A 600 2.67 34.59 14.27
CA ASN A 600 1.58 33.70 13.88
C ASN A 600 1.88 33.02 12.53
N VAL A 601 1.23 31.90 12.29
CA VAL A 601 1.06 31.37 10.92
C VAL A 601 -0.15 32.05 10.28
N VAL A 602 -0.08 32.43 9.00
CA VAL A 602 -1.17 33.11 8.31
C VAL A 602 -1.67 32.27 7.13
N ILE A 603 -2.97 31.98 7.10
CA ILE A 603 -3.67 31.31 6.00
C ILE A 603 -4.78 32.26 5.55
N SER A 604 -4.54 32.99 4.47
CA SER A 604 -5.35 34.15 4.09
C SER A 604 -5.68 34.15 2.61
N ASN A 605 -6.50 35.11 2.21
CA ASN A 605 -6.77 35.41 0.81
C ASN A 605 -6.41 36.86 0.54
N SER A 606 -5.70 37.11 -0.56
CA SER A 606 -5.22 38.44 -0.94
C SER A 606 -6.28 39.32 -1.61
N ASN A 607 -7.47 38.79 -1.89
CA ASN A 607 -8.53 39.44 -2.67
C ASN A 607 -9.88 39.44 -1.92
N SER A 608 -10.82 40.27 -2.37
CA SER A 608 -12.19 40.34 -1.81
C SER A 608 -13.05 39.08 -2.02
N ASN A 609 -12.57 38.09 -2.78
CA ASN A 609 -13.32 36.90 -3.19
C ASN A 609 -12.88 35.68 -2.39
N LYS A 610 -13.76 35.13 -1.55
CA LYS A 610 -13.42 34.09 -0.55
C LYS A 610 -12.95 32.76 -1.15
N TRP A 611 -12.00 32.12 -0.47
CA TRP A 611 -11.58 30.73 -0.71
C TRP A 611 -12.50 29.75 0.02
N SER A 612 -12.44 28.45 -0.27
CA SER A 612 -13.42 27.49 0.23
C SER A 612 -13.23 27.16 1.72
N GLY A 613 -12.00 26.87 2.15
CA GLY A 613 -11.68 26.46 3.52
C GLY A 613 -10.66 25.33 3.61
N ILE A 614 -10.32 24.95 4.85
CA ILE A 614 -9.62 23.69 5.14
C ILE A 614 -10.67 22.57 5.30
N ILE A 615 -10.58 21.55 4.46
CA ILE A 615 -11.46 20.38 4.46
C ILE A 615 -10.69 19.20 5.07
N ALA A 616 -11.15 18.74 6.23
CA ALA A 616 -10.53 17.64 6.97
C ALA A 616 -11.33 16.34 6.75
N ASN A 617 -10.86 15.49 5.84
CA ASN A 617 -11.56 14.24 5.51
C ASN A 617 -11.41 13.20 6.64
N PRO A 618 -12.20 12.11 6.62
CA PRO A 618 -12.09 11.03 7.61
C PRO A 618 -10.66 10.53 7.78
N GLY A 619 -10.24 10.33 9.03
CA GLY A 619 -8.90 9.85 9.37
C GLY A 619 -7.80 10.91 9.36
N SER A 620 -8.09 12.15 8.95
CA SER A 620 -7.12 13.25 8.93
C SER A 620 -6.84 13.83 10.33
N ASN A 621 -5.71 14.51 10.48
CA ASN A 621 -5.26 15.11 11.74
C ASN A 621 -5.02 16.61 11.59
N ILE A 622 -5.72 17.44 12.38
CA ILE A 622 -5.60 18.90 12.33
C ILE A 622 -5.05 19.43 13.66
N LYS A 623 -3.91 20.11 13.62
CA LYS A 623 -3.30 20.76 14.79
C LYS A 623 -2.83 22.18 14.44
N LEU A 624 -3.61 23.18 14.82
CA LEU A 624 -3.33 24.58 14.51
C LEU A 624 -3.08 25.39 15.78
N ASN A 625 -1.88 25.90 15.98
CA ASN A 625 -1.50 26.75 17.10
C ASN A 625 -1.09 28.14 16.59
N TYR A 626 -1.64 29.20 17.18
CA TYR A 626 -1.33 30.59 16.81
C TYR A 626 -1.43 30.82 15.30
N THR A 627 -2.57 30.43 14.72
CA THR A 627 -2.85 30.56 13.28
C THR A 627 -3.91 31.63 13.04
N VAL A 628 -3.70 32.48 12.06
CA VAL A 628 -4.70 33.41 11.54
C VAL A 628 -5.28 32.79 10.28
N ILE A 629 -6.59 32.52 10.29
CA ILE A 629 -7.35 32.06 9.13
C ILE A 629 -8.27 33.19 8.68
N GLU A 630 -8.09 33.67 7.45
CA GLU A 630 -8.80 34.85 6.95
C GLU A 630 -9.47 34.61 5.59
N GLY A 631 -10.69 35.12 5.42
CA GLY A 631 -11.32 35.27 4.11
C GLY A 631 -11.88 33.98 3.49
N ALA A 632 -12.20 32.96 4.29
CA ALA A 632 -12.78 31.69 3.81
C ALA A 632 -14.33 31.69 3.79
N LYS A 633 -14.96 30.90 2.92
CA LYS A 633 -16.41 30.61 3.01
C LYS A 633 -16.74 29.82 4.27
N GLN A 634 -15.93 28.82 4.59
CA GLN A 634 -15.95 28.06 5.83
C GLN A 634 -14.50 27.93 6.27
N ALA A 635 -14.10 28.42 7.45
CA ALA A 635 -12.69 28.41 7.84
C ALA A 635 -12.13 26.98 7.89
N ILE A 636 -12.83 26.09 8.61
CA ILE A 636 -12.48 24.67 8.71
C ILE A 636 -13.76 23.82 8.74
N SER A 637 -13.79 22.72 7.98
CA SER A 637 -14.87 21.73 8.10
C SER A 637 -14.44 20.30 7.85
N GLY A 638 -15.10 19.34 8.50
CA GLY A 638 -14.89 17.93 8.18
C GLY A 638 -15.20 16.97 9.32
N THR A 639 -14.65 15.77 9.21
CA THR A 639 -14.78 14.65 10.15
C THR A 639 -13.40 14.07 10.51
N PRO A 640 -12.44 14.90 10.99
CA PRO A 640 -11.08 14.44 11.28
C PRO A 640 -11.04 13.40 12.41
N GLU A 641 -9.99 12.59 12.42
CA GLU A 641 -9.70 11.72 13.57
C GLU A 641 -9.30 12.53 14.79
N THR A 642 -8.45 13.54 14.58
CA THR A 642 -8.03 14.46 15.64
C THR A 642 -8.15 15.92 15.21
N PHE A 643 -8.68 16.75 16.11
CA PHE A 643 -8.84 18.18 15.86
C PHE A 643 -8.42 19.02 17.06
N ASN A 644 -7.41 19.85 16.88
CA ASN A 644 -6.90 20.74 17.91
C ASN A 644 -6.57 22.12 17.33
N ILE A 645 -7.28 23.14 17.79
CA ILE A 645 -6.99 24.53 17.42
C ILE A 645 -6.83 25.37 18.69
N LYS A 646 -5.67 26.01 18.84
CA LYS A 646 -5.31 26.79 20.01
C LYS A 646 -4.83 28.19 19.67
N ASN A 647 -5.24 29.17 20.47
CA ASN A 647 -4.72 30.55 20.44
C ASN A 647 -4.72 31.17 19.04
N SER A 648 -5.70 30.79 18.21
CA SER A 648 -5.78 31.12 16.79
C SER A 648 -6.87 32.16 16.54
N THR A 649 -6.79 32.88 15.42
CA THR A 649 -7.78 33.87 15.01
C THR A 649 -8.46 33.44 13.72
N ILE A 650 -9.78 33.37 13.70
CA ILE A 650 -10.58 33.17 12.49
C ILE A 650 -11.33 34.46 12.22
N THR A 651 -11.06 35.11 11.08
CA THR A 651 -11.67 36.38 10.74
C THR A 651 -12.02 36.57 9.27
N GLY A 652 -12.97 37.44 8.97
CA GLY A 652 -13.42 37.66 7.59
C GLY A 652 -14.04 36.44 6.91
N CYS A 653 -14.36 35.35 7.63
CA CYS A 653 -14.97 34.14 7.09
C CYS A 653 -16.51 34.20 7.11
N ASN A 654 -17.21 33.51 6.20
CA ASN A 654 -18.70 33.41 6.29
C ASN A 654 -19.13 32.46 7.40
N ASN A 655 -18.34 31.40 7.64
CA ASN A 655 -18.53 30.43 8.72
C ASN A 655 -17.18 30.10 9.36
N GLY A 656 -17.17 29.84 10.66
CA GLY A 656 -15.95 29.47 11.38
C GLY A 656 -15.64 27.97 11.26
N ILE A 657 -15.88 27.22 12.33
CA ILE A 657 -15.52 25.78 12.44
C ILE A 657 -16.79 24.92 12.32
N PHE A 658 -16.74 23.87 11.50
CA PHE A 658 -17.80 22.85 11.42
C PHE A 658 -17.21 21.45 11.55
N LEU A 659 -17.44 20.79 12.69
CA LEU A 659 -17.10 19.38 12.89
C LEU A 659 -18.34 18.49 12.94
N ALA A 660 -18.26 17.31 12.34
CA ALA A 660 -19.24 16.24 12.47
C ALA A 660 -18.53 14.92 12.77
N ASP A 661 -19.17 14.03 13.53
CA ASP A 661 -18.63 12.70 13.87
C ASP A 661 -17.15 12.74 14.31
N THR A 662 -16.82 13.73 15.16
CA THR A 662 -15.45 14.01 15.62
C THR A 662 -15.47 14.08 17.14
N ASP A 663 -15.11 13.00 17.83
CA ASP A 663 -14.99 13.02 19.28
C ASP A 663 -13.57 13.40 19.72
N GLY A 664 -13.45 14.05 20.89
CA GLY A 664 -12.16 14.41 21.49
C GLY A 664 -11.52 15.68 20.94
N TYR A 665 -12.23 16.50 20.16
CA TYR A 665 -11.68 17.77 19.68
C TYR A 665 -11.38 18.76 20.82
N ASN A 666 -10.45 19.68 20.57
CA ASN A 666 -10.13 20.77 21.48
C ASN A 666 -10.03 22.11 20.72
N ILE A 667 -10.99 22.99 20.96
CA ILE A 667 -11.07 24.36 20.45
C ILE A 667 -10.81 25.31 21.62
N CYS A 668 -9.58 25.81 21.75
CA CYS A 668 -9.12 26.53 22.95
C CYS A 668 -8.51 27.90 22.66
N GLY A 669 -8.91 28.96 23.37
CA GLY A 669 -8.19 30.24 23.36
C GLY A 669 -8.31 31.03 22.04
N ASN A 670 -9.29 30.75 21.19
CA ASN A 670 -9.37 31.32 19.85
C ASN A 670 -10.23 32.58 19.77
N ILE A 671 -9.92 33.48 18.84
CA ILE A 671 -10.77 34.63 18.49
C ILE A 671 -11.47 34.33 17.17
N ILE A 672 -12.77 34.10 17.19
CA ILE A 672 -13.59 33.74 16.02
C ILE A 672 -14.60 34.87 15.81
N LYS A 673 -14.36 35.73 14.82
CA LYS A 673 -15.18 36.93 14.58
C LYS A 673 -15.36 37.23 13.10
N VAL A 674 -16.52 37.77 12.70
CA VAL A 674 -16.70 38.30 11.33
C VAL A 674 -16.75 39.82 11.35
N GLU A 675 -16.17 40.47 10.35
CA GLU A 675 -16.19 41.93 10.24
C GLU A 675 -17.48 42.47 9.60
N ASN A 676 -18.16 41.66 8.78
CA ASN A 676 -19.41 41.99 8.09
C ASN A 676 -20.50 40.94 8.35
N GLU A 677 -21.56 41.32 9.07
CA GLU A 677 -22.62 40.43 9.55
C GLU A 677 -23.57 39.92 8.45
N VAL A 678 -23.55 40.52 7.25
CA VAL A 678 -24.55 40.23 6.21
C VAL A 678 -24.43 38.80 5.66
N GLU A 679 -23.20 38.25 5.62
CA GLU A 679 -22.91 36.91 5.07
C GLU A 679 -22.47 35.89 6.12
N ALA A 680 -22.43 36.28 7.40
CA ALA A 680 -21.93 35.46 8.50
C ALA A 680 -23.04 34.59 9.08
N ASP A 681 -22.91 33.26 9.02
CA ASP A 681 -23.91 32.36 9.57
C ASP A 681 -23.50 31.73 10.90
N ASN A 682 -22.66 30.69 10.94
CA ASN A 682 -22.31 30.03 12.20
C ASN A 682 -20.83 30.20 12.58
N GLY A 683 -20.55 30.51 13.85
CA GLY A 683 -19.20 30.61 14.40
C GLY A 683 -18.56 29.24 14.62
N ILE A 684 -19.13 28.43 15.52
CA ILE A 684 -18.76 27.02 15.72
C ILE A 684 -20.01 26.15 15.55
N VAL A 685 -19.91 25.10 14.75
CA VAL A 685 -20.94 24.05 14.59
C VAL A 685 -20.33 22.71 14.94
N VAL A 686 -20.98 21.98 15.83
CA VAL A 686 -20.60 20.61 16.20
C VAL A 686 -21.83 19.70 16.11
N VAL A 687 -21.68 18.59 15.39
CA VAL A 687 -22.76 17.63 15.09
C VAL A 687 -22.32 16.24 15.52
N GLU A 688 -23.05 15.60 16.43
CA GLU A 688 -22.69 14.26 16.94
C GLU A 688 -21.19 14.18 17.34
N SER A 689 -20.68 15.24 17.96
CA SER A 689 -19.26 15.43 18.24
C SER A 689 -19.08 15.97 19.66
N ASN A 690 -18.44 15.22 20.55
CA ASN A 690 -18.16 15.65 21.92
C ASN A 690 -16.69 16.04 22.07
N GLY A 691 -16.45 17.21 22.67
CA GLY A 691 -15.10 17.72 22.88
C GLY A 691 -15.13 18.97 23.74
N ASN A 692 -14.02 19.71 23.75
CA ASN A 692 -13.84 20.88 24.58
C ASN A 692 -13.87 22.16 23.73
N ILE A 693 -14.76 23.09 24.08
CA ILE A 693 -14.78 24.47 23.56
C ILE A 693 -14.47 25.38 24.73
N ARG A 694 -13.25 25.93 24.80
CA ARG A 694 -12.83 26.73 25.95
C ARG A 694 -12.05 27.99 25.63
N GLU A 695 -12.18 29.01 26.47
CA GLU A 695 -11.38 30.25 26.38
C GLU A 695 -11.51 30.98 25.03
N ASN A 696 -12.59 30.74 24.27
CA ASN A 696 -12.77 31.34 22.96
C ASN A 696 -13.58 32.64 23.05
N VAL A 697 -13.31 33.59 22.15
CA VAL A 697 -14.11 34.79 21.91
C VAL A 697 -14.83 34.64 20.58
N ILE A 698 -16.16 34.56 20.60
CA ILE A 698 -17.00 34.25 19.43
C ILE A 698 -18.04 35.35 19.23
N THR A 699 -17.92 36.12 18.15
CA THR A 699 -18.74 37.33 17.96
C THR A 699 -19.14 37.58 16.51
N LYS A 700 -20.26 38.29 16.29
CA LYS A 700 -20.69 38.81 14.98
C LYS A 700 -21.05 37.74 13.93
N PHE A 701 -21.49 36.57 14.38
CA PHE A 701 -22.14 35.56 13.52
C PHE A 701 -23.66 35.67 13.65
N ASN A 702 -24.41 34.95 12.79
CA ASN A 702 -25.83 34.75 13.04
C ASN A 702 -26.06 33.91 14.30
N THR A 703 -25.33 32.81 14.44
CA THR A 703 -25.25 32.01 15.67
C THR A 703 -23.79 31.84 16.09
N GLY A 704 -23.47 32.16 17.34
CA GLY A 704 -22.12 32.00 17.88
C GLY A 704 -21.68 30.53 17.91
N VAL A 705 -22.39 29.70 18.69
CA VAL A 705 -22.12 28.26 18.82
C VAL A 705 -23.40 27.47 18.59
N LYS A 706 -23.40 26.55 17.62
CA LYS A 706 -24.52 25.65 17.31
C LYS A 706 -24.13 24.21 17.63
N ILE A 707 -24.92 23.57 18.49
CA ILE A 707 -24.67 22.25 19.05
C ILE A 707 -25.83 21.35 18.63
N VAL A 708 -25.53 20.28 17.91
CA VAL A 708 -26.53 19.41 17.29
C VAL A 708 -26.26 17.97 17.72
N LEU A 709 -27.22 17.37 18.41
CA LEU A 709 -27.19 15.96 18.83
C LEU A 709 -25.95 15.55 19.63
N CYS A 710 -25.30 16.51 20.30
CA CYS A 710 -24.09 16.24 21.08
C CYS A 710 -24.04 17.04 22.39
N SER A 711 -23.07 16.70 23.24
CA SER A 711 -22.98 17.20 24.61
C SER A 711 -21.56 17.68 24.95
N PRO A 712 -21.04 18.70 24.24
CA PRO A 712 -19.68 19.20 24.49
C PRO A 712 -19.56 19.97 25.81
N LEU A 713 -18.32 20.12 26.28
CA LEU A 713 -17.97 20.94 27.43
C LEU A 713 -17.59 22.36 26.98
N LEU A 714 -18.25 23.36 27.57
CA LEU A 714 -18.00 24.78 27.33
C LEU A 714 -17.45 25.46 28.59
N LEU A 715 -16.22 25.98 28.52
CA LEU A 715 -15.50 26.58 29.64
C LEU A 715 -14.87 27.93 29.28
N ASN A 716 -15.07 28.98 30.06
CA ASN A 716 -14.38 30.27 29.91
C ASN A 716 -14.56 30.96 28.54
N ASN A 717 -15.65 30.72 27.81
CA ASN A 717 -15.88 31.36 26.52
C ASN A 717 -16.60 32.71 26.66
N THR A 718 -16.29 33.66 25.77
CA THR A 718 -17.06 34.88 25.56
C THR A 718 -17.83 34.77 24.24
N ILE A 719 -19.15 34.69 24.29
CA ILE A 719 -20.03 34.55 23.12
C ILE A 719 -20.96 35.76 23.07
N ALA A 720 -20.66 36.73 22.21
CA ALA A 720 -21.34 38.02 22.27
C ALA A 720 -21.62 38.65 20.91
N GLU A 721 -22.57 39.57 20.85
CA GLU A 721 -22.83 40.39 19.66
C GLU A 721 -23.13 39.54 18.40
N ASN A 722 -23.76 38.37 18.56
CA ASN A 722 -24.25 37.58 17.43
C ASN A 722 -25.67 38.02 17.07
N LYS A 723 -25.99 38.04 15.78
CA LYS A 723 -27.24 38.60 15.23
C LYS A 723 -28.49 37.92 15.77
N SER A 724 -28.46 36.59 15.94
CA SER A 724 -29.61 35.83 16.46
C SER A 724 -29.31 35.22 17.82
N TYR A 725 -28.38 34.26 17.88
CA TYR A 725 -28.19 33.43 19.07
C TYR A 725 -26.73 33.39 19.53
N GLY A 726 -26.51 33.45 20.83
CA GLY A 726 -25.20 33.12 21.39
C GLY A 726 -24.93 31.62 21.24
N ILE A 727 -25.72 30.80 21.93
CA ILE A 727 -25.70 29.33 21.83
C ILE A 727 -27.04 28.84 21.28
N SER A 728 -27.00 27.92 20.32
CA SER A 728 -28.16 27.21 19.78
C SER A 728 -27.99 25.71 20.01
N VAL A 729 -28.94 25.08 20.70
CA VAL A 729 -28.93 23.63 20.97
C VAL A 729 -30.09 22.95 20.26
N VAL A 730 -29.80 21.86 19.55
CA VAL A 730 -30.74 21.14 18.68
C VAL A 730 -30.70 19.64 18.95
N GLY A 731 -31.88 19.06 19.20
CA GLY A 731 -32.11 17.60 19.26
C GLY A 731 -32.22 17.04 20.69
N GLN A 732 -32.89 15.90 20.85
CA GLN A 732 -33.41 15.47 22.17
C GLN A 732 -32.32 14.91 23.09
N VAL A 733 -31.23 14.42 22.52
CA VAL A 733 -30.07 13.89 23.25
C VAL A 733 -28.96 14.94 23.49
N ALA A 734 -29.14 16.16 22.98
CA ALA A 734 -28.16 17.23 23.17
C ALA A 734 -28.24 17.79 24.61
N LEU A 735 -27.10 17.76 25.31
CA LEU A 735 -26.95 18.27 26.66
C LEU A 735 -25.54 18.85 26.87
N PRO A 736 -25.18 19.96 26.20
CA PRO A 736 -23.94 20.67 26.48
C PRO A 736 -23.83 21.08 27.95
N GLN A 737 -22.59 21.04 28.46
CA GLN A 737 -22.26 21.37 29.84
C GLN A 737 -21.50 22.68 29.90
N LEU A 738 -22.06 23.65 30.64
CA LEU A 738 -21.44 24.94 30.93
C LEU A 738 -21.10 24.99 32.41
N VAL A 739 -20.25 24.06 32.84
CA VAL A 739 -19.93 23.80 34.25
C VAL A 739 -18.47 24.14 34.55
N TYR A 740 -18.17 24.47 35.81
CA TYR A 740 -16.80 24.64 36.25
C TYR A 740 -16.23 23.27 36.66
N PRO A 741 -15.04 22.86 36.17
CA PRO A 741 -14.47 21.54 36.48
C PRO A 741 -13.88 21.42 37.89
N ASN A 742 -13.89 22.48 38.71
CA ASN A 742 -13.29 22.48 40.05
C ASN A 742 -14.29 22.90 41.13
N ASN A 743 -14.47 22.05 42.13
CA ASN A 743 -15.00 22.37 43.46
C ASN A 743 -14.02 23.27 44.26
N MET A 744 -13.42 24.30 43.64
CA MET A 744 -12.80 25.35 44.44
C MET A 744 -13.94 26.12 45.11
N ILE A 745 -14.05 25.93 46.42
CA ILE A 745 -14.75 26.86 47.32
C ILE A 745 -13.94 28.17 47.28
N ILE A 746 -14.07 28.93 46.19
CA ILE A 746 -13.72 30.34 46.15
C ILE A 746 -15.00 31.04 46.57
N ALA A 747 -14.94 31.91 47.58
CA ALA A 747 -16.10 32.69 48.00
C ALA A 747 -16.71 33.53 46.86
N TYR A 748 -15.94 33.75 45.77
CA TYR A 748 -16.31 34.46 44.54
C TYR A 748 -15.58 33.84 43.33
N PRO A 749 -16.09 32.75 42.71
CA PRO A 749 -15.47 32.20 41.51
C PRO A 749 -15.59 33.19 40.34
N PRO A 750 -14.55 33.34 39.49
CA PRO A 750 -14.67 34.13 38.27
C PRO A 750 -15.73 33.52 37.35
N SER A 751 -16.41 34.34 36.56
CA SER A 751 -17.42 33.87 35.64
C SER A 751 -16.84 32.87 34.64
N ASN A 752 -17.52 31.75 34.44
CA ASN A 752 -17.17 30.73 33.45
C ASN A 752 -17.42 31.25 32.03
N ASN A 753 -18.60 30.98 31.46
CA ASN A 753 -18.94 31.51 30.15
C ASN A 753 -19.63 32.87 30.29
N THR A 754 -19.30 33.81 29.40
CA THR A 754 -20.01 35.09 29.24
C THR A 754 -20.75 35.10 27.91
N ILE A 755 -22.07 35.00 27.95
CA ILE A 755 -22.95 34.95 26.80
C ILE A 755 -23.83 36.20 26.84
N LYS A 756 -23.55 37.20 25.99
CA LYS A 756 -24.22 38.49 26.11
C LYS A 756 -24.49 39.25 24.83
N ASN A 757 -25.49 40.13 24.86
CA ASN A 757 -25.80 41.07 23.77
C ASN A 757 -26.01 40.39 22.40
N ASN A 758 -26.48 39.14 22.39
CA ASN A 758 -26.93 38.48 21.16
C ASN A 758 -28.38 38.91 20.83
N GLY A 759 -28.76 38.96 19.56
CA GLY A 759 -29.93 39.74 19.11
C GLY A 759 -31.32 39.17 19.41
N ILE A 760 -31.50 37.84 19.45
CA ILE A 760 -32.80 37.19 19.77
C ILE A 760 -32.76 36.54 21.15
N ALA A 761 -31.74 35.72 21.40
CA ALA A 761 -31.55 35.08 22.70
C ALA A 761 -30.08 34.80 22.97
N GLN A 762 -29.69 34.82 24.24
CA GLN A 762 -28.33 34.42 24.63
C GLN A 762 -28.16 32.91 24.47
N ILE A 763 -29.15 32.15 24.92
CA ILE A 763 -29.24 30.69 24.72
C ILE A 763 -30.59 30.36 24.08
N TYR A 764 -30.55 29.61 23.00
CA TYR A 764 -31.71 29.13 22.28
C TYR A 764 -31.76 27.60 22.28
N LEU A 765 -32.86 27.04 22.76
CA LEU A 765 -33.13 25.60 22.80
C LEU A 765 -34.27 25.28 21.84
N SER A 766 -33.99 24.41 20.89
CA SER A 766 -34.97 23.99 19.88
C SER A 766 -35.08 22.46 19.82
N LYS A 767 -36.21 21.97 19.33
CA LYS A 767 -36.43 20.53 19.05
C LYS A 767 -36.18 19.63 20.28
N GLN A 768 -36.65 20.08 21.45
CA GLN A 768 -36.43 19.44 22.75
C GLN A 768 -34.96 19.39 23.22
N GLY A 769 -34.08 20.23 22.68
CA GLY A 769 -32.70 20.37 23.15
C GLY A 769 -32.62 20.80 24.62
N ASN A 770 -31.58 20.36 25.33
CA ASN A 770 -31.39 20.70 26.74
C ASN A 770 -29.99 21.29 26.97
N ILE A 771 -29.75 21.89 28.14
CA ILE A 771 -28.47 22.47 28.52
C ILE A 771 -28.31 22.41 30.05
N TYR A 772 -27.07 22.21 30.50
CA TYR A 772 -26.75 22.15 31.93
C TYR A 772 -25.78 23.28 32.31
N LEU A 773 -26.20 24.18 33.21
CA LEU A 773 -25.42 25.34 33.67
C LEU A 773 -25.18 25.37 35.19
N SER A 774 -25.88 24.56 35.98
CA SER A 774 -25.72 24.51 37.44
C SER A 774 -24.26 24.23 37.84
N GLY A 775 -23.76 24.95 38.85
CA GLY A 775 -22.33 24.89 39.24
C GLY A 775 -21.38 25.61 38.27
N GLY A 776 -21.93 26.26 37.24
CA GLY A 776 -21.16 26.88 36.18
C GLY A 776 -20.71 28.31 36.46
N TYR A 777 -21.43 29.11 37.26
CA TYR A 777 -21.12 30.54 37.43
C TYR A 777 -21.06 31.29 36.08
N ASN A 778 -22.03 31.02 35.20
CA ASN A 778 -22.11 31.63 33.88
C ASN A 778 -22.74 33.03 33.96
N ASN A 779 -22.36 33.91 33.03
CA ASN A 779 -22.98 35.22 32.83
C ASN A 779 -23.82 35.19 31.55
N VAL A 780 -25.14 35.28 31.66
CA VAL A 780 -26.07 35.17 30.53
C VAL A 780 -27.05 36.34 30.54
N TYR A 781 -26.78 37.40 29.78
CA TYR A 781 -27.56 38.64 29.88
C TYR A 781 -27.53 39.51 28.62
N SER A 782 -28.38 40.55 28.57
CA SER A 782 -28.27 41.64 27.60
C SER A 782 -28.16 42.97 28.33
N GLU A 783 -27.35 43.88 27.82
CA GLU A 783 -27.26 45.25 28.33
C GLU A 783 -28.47 46.10 27.89
N PRO A 784 -28.91 47.08 28.69
CA PRO A 784 -28.40 47.42 30.03
C PRO A 784 -28.81 46.40 31.11
N VAL A 785 -27.91 46.10 32.05
CA VAL A 785 -28.19 45.29 33.24
C VAL A 785 -29.26 45.89 34.17
N ASN A 786 -29.90 45.05 35.00
CA ASN A 786 -31.01 45.37 35.90
C ASN A 786 -32.30 45.84 35.19
N GLN A 787 -32.52 45.34 33.97
CA GLN A 787 -33.72 45.59 33.16
C GLN A 787 -34.06 44.33 32.38
N VAL A 788 -35.36 44.12 32.12
CA VAL A 788 -35.82 43.02 31.25
C VAL A 788 -35.07 43.09 29.92
N PRO A 789 -34.29 42.06 29.57
CA PRO A 789 -33.39 42.13 28.43
C PRO A 789 -34.19 42.09 27.13
N ASN A 790 -33.82 42.93 26.15
CA ASN A 790 -34.46 42.94 24.82
C ASN A 790 -34.37 41.58 24.12
N ALA A 791 -33.24 40.91 24.28
CA ALA A 791 -33.01 39.53 23.86
C ALA A 791 -32.98 38.62 25.07
N HIS A 792 -33.78 37.57 25.06
CA HIS A 792 -34.06 36.77 26.25
C HIS A 792 -32.79 36.01 26.67
N CYS A 793 -32.62 35.79 27.97
CA CYS A 793 -31.50 35.01 28.49
C CYS A 793 -31.58 33.56 28.00
N ILE A 794 -32.76 32.95 28.12
CA ILE A 794 -33.07 31.65 27.52
C ILE A 794 -34.36 31.77 26.73
N ARG A 795 -34.33 31.30 25.49
CA ARG A 795 -35.52 31.02 24.69
C ARG A 795 -35.59 29.53 24.41
N ALA A 796 -36.65 28.88 24.85
CA ALA A 796 -36.88 27.44 24.66
C ALA A 796 -38.23 27.19 24.00
N GLU A 797 -38.20 26.55 22.83
CA GLU A 797 -39.38 26.22 22.04
C GLU A 797 -39.73 24.74 22.18
N SER A 798 -40.93 24.46 22.68
CA SER A 798 -41.48 23.10 22.76
C SER A 798 -42.32 22.78 21.54
N VAL A 799 -42.23 21.53 21.09
CA VAL A 799 -43.19 20.96 20.13
C VAL A 799 -44.47 20.61 20.90
N ILE A 800 -45.60 21.25 20.56
CA ILE A 800 -46.90 20.92 21.15
C ILE A 800 -47.41 19.63 20.49
N ASP A 801 -47.13 18.46 21.10
CA ASP A 801 -47.88 17.24 20.82
C ASP A 801 -48.32 16.58 22.14
N SER A 802 -49.62 16.60 22.40
CA SER A 802 -50.22 16.57 23.74
C SER A 802 -50.27 15.20 24.46
N SER A 803 -49.51 14.18 24.04
CA SER A 803 -49.65 12.83 24.63
C SER A 803 -48.35 12.06 24.96
N SER A 804 -47.15 12.59 24.69
CA SER A 804 -45.88 11.85 24.85
C SER A 804 -44.66 12.72 25.21
N VAL A 805 -44.86 13.80 25.98
CA VAL A 805 -43.84 14.82 26.21
C VAL A 805 -43.12 14.62 27.55
N ARG A 806 -41.80 14.37 27.52
CA ARG A 806 -40.95 14.35 28.74
C ARG A 806 -40.91 15.73 29.37
N GLU A 807 -40.79 15.87 30.69
CA GLU A 807 -40.37 17.16 31.25
C GLU A 807 -38.88 17.39 30.99
N ILE A 808 -38.49 18.60 30.58
CA ILE A 808 -37.08 18.94 30.32
C ILE A 808 -36.59 19.89 31.40
N LEU A 809 -35.69 19.42 32.25
CA LEU A 809 -35.07 20.23 33.30
C LEU A 809 -33.88 21.01 32.73
N ILE A 810 -34.02 22.33 32.67
CA ILE A 810 -32.89 23.25 32.47
C ILE A 810 -32.33 23.59 33.85
N SER A 811 -31.20 22.96 34.19
CA SER A 811 -30.50 23.18 35.46
C SER A 811 -29.60 24.40 35.33
N ALA A 812 -29.99 25.53 35.91
CA ALA A 812 -29.36 26.83 35.68
C ALA A 812 -29.07 27.64 36.97
N ARG A 813 -28.93 26.95 38.10
CA ARG A 813 -28.50 27.58 39.36
C ARG A 813 -27.09 28.15 39.24
N GLN A 814 -26.77 29.13 40.07
CA GLN A 814 -25.50 29.84 40.07
C GLN A 814 -25.18 30.41 38.68
N THR A 815 -26.18 31.02 38.04
CA THR A 815 -26.01 31.75 36.77
C THR A 815 -26.44 33.19 36.98
N TYR A 816 -25.61 34.14 36.54
CA TYR A 816 -25.94 35.56 36.60
C TYR A 816 -26.69 35.98 35.33
N TRP A 817 -27.90 36.49 35.50
CA TRP A 817 -28.82 36.81 34.40
C TRP A 817 -28.82 38.29 33.99
N GLY A 818 -27.86 39.07 34.50
CA GLY A 818 -27.81 40.52 34.28
C GLY A 818 -28.60 41.33 35.32
N ASP A 819 -29.16 40.68 36.34
CA ASP A 819 -29.95 41.27 37.41
C ASP A 819 -29.77 40.42 38.69
N PRO A 820 -29.61 41.03 39.89
CA PRO A 820 -29.64 40.31 41.17
C PRO A 820 -30.99 39.63 41.47
N GLU A 821 -32.09 40.12 40.89
CA GLU A 821 -33.45 39.61 41.08
C GLU A 821 -34.16 39.34 39.72
N PRO A 822 -33.69 38.35 38.93
CA PRO A 822 -34.28 38.05 37.63
C PRO A 822 -35.74 37.64 37.74
N ILE A 823 -36.57 38.21 36.87
CA ILE A 823 -38.00 37.88 36.76
C ILE A 823 -38.27 36.98 35.56
N GLN A 824 -39.48 36.39 35.50
CA GLN A 824 -39.86 35.45 34.44
C GLN A 824 -39.69 36.02 33.02
N ASP A 825 -39.86 37.34 32.83
CA ASP A 825 -39.74 38.02 31.54
C ASP A 825 -38.33 37.98 30.94
N TYR A 826 -37.31 37.60 31.72
CA TYR A 826 -35.95 37.35 31.21
C TYR A 826 -35.88 36.07 30.36
N PHE A 827 -36.89 35.21 30.46
CA PHE A 827 -36.95 33.89 29.84
C PHE A 827 -38.21 33.75 28.98
N ASN A 828 -38.06 33.16 27.79
CA ASN A 828 -39.20 32.75 26.96
C ASN A 828 -39.16 31.23 26.82
N ILE A 829 -39.79 30.58 27.78
CA ILE A 829 -39.80 29.13 27.91
C ILE A 829 -41.23 28.66 27.73
N THR A 830 -41.44 27.79 26.73
CA THR A 830 -42.77 27.29 26.35
C THR A 830 -42.86 25.79 26.54
N GLY A 831 -44.08 25.28 26.79
CA GLY A 831 -44.36 23.84 26.86
C GLY A 831 -43.85 23.14 28.11
N ASN A 832 -43.10 22.06 27.92
CA ASN A 832 -42.68 21.06 28.92
C ASN A 832 -41.33 21.34 29.61
N TYR A 833 -40.75 22.52 29.38
CA TYR A 833 -39.49 22.91 29.98
C TYR A 833 -39.70 23.44 31.40
N ILE A 834 -38.84 23.00 32.31
CA ILE A 834 -38.77 23.47 33.70
C ILE A 834 -37.42 24.13 33.88
N LEU A 835 -37.41 25.42 34.19
CA LEU A 835 -36.19 26.16 34.53
C LEU A 835 -35.97 26.13 36.05
N ASP A 836 -34.83 25.60 36.47
CA ASP A 836 -34.36 25.64 37.86
C ASP A 836 -33.21 26.64 37.97
N PHE A 837 -33.51 27.86 38.38
CA PHE A 837 -32.56 28.94 38.59
C PHE A 837 -32.67 29.49 40.02
N ASP A 838 -31.60 30.12 40.51
CA ASP A 838 -31.54 30.80 41.80
C ASP A 838 -31.29 32.31 41.63
N PHE A 839 -31.49 33.07 42.71
CA PHE A 839 -31.12 34.48 42.77
C PHE A 839 -29.61 34.61 42.98
N PRO A 840 -28.87 35.37 42.15
CA PRO A 840 -27.45 35.60 42.41
C PRO A 840 -27.25 36.30 43.76
N ALA A 841 -26.29 35.79 44.54
CA ALA A 841 -25.88 36.36 45.81
C ALA A 841 -25.36 37.80 45.62
N SER A 842 -26.21 38.79 45.91
CA SER A 842 -25.80 40.20 45.97
C SER A 842 -26.01 40.87 47.34
N SER A 843 -26.38 40.14 48.40
CA SER A 843 -26.51 40.77 49.72
C SER A 843 -26.15 39.84 50.90
N GLU A 844 -25.66 40.47 51.97
CA GLU A 844 -25.12 39.92 53.23
C GLU A 844 -26.12 39.09 54.09
N TYR A 845 -27.08 38.38 53.51
CA TYR A 845 -28.03 37.57 54.27
C TYR A 845 -27.82 36.07 54.04
N PRO A 846 -27.64 35.26 55.11
CA PRO A 846 -27.61 33.81 54.97
C PRO A 846 -29.02 33.33 54.64
N HIS A 847 -29.23 32.84 53.42
CA HIS A 847 -30.50 32.23 53.05
C HIS A 847 -30.45 30.71 53.11
N SER A 848 -31.55 30.19 53.66
CA SER A 848 -31.87 28.80 53.92
C SER A 848 -31.62 27.90 52.71
N ILE A 849 -30.97 26.78 52.99
CA ILE A 849 -30.90 25.58 52.15
C ILE A 849 -32.32 25.29 51.64
N ILE A 850 -32.59 25.55 50.36
CA ILE A 850 -33.74 24.95 49.69
C ILE A 850 -33.46 23.45 49.74
N ASP A 851 -34.33 22.70 50.42
CA ASP A 851 -34.24 21.24 50.54
C ASP A 851 -34.15 20.64 49.13
N LYS A 852 -32.93 20.24 48.74
CA LYS A 852 -32.70 19.60 47.45
C LYS A 852 -33.31 18.21 47.56
N GLY A 853 -34.40 17.96 46.83
CA GLY A 853 -34.93 16.62 46.70
C GLY A 853 -33.81 15.64 46.35
N GLU A 854 -33.82 14.46 46.97
CA GLU A 854 -32.77 13.43 46.89
C GLU A 854 -32.27 13.16 45.46
N ARG A 855 -33.20 13.14 44.49
CA ARG A 855 -32.94 12.97 43.05
C ARG A 855 -32.00 14.01 42.45
N THR A 856 -32.27 15.29 42.70
CA THR A 856 -31.51 16.40 42.13
C THR A 856 -30.10 16.43 42.70
N LYS A 857 -29.95 16.09 43.98
CA LYS A 857 -28.64 15.97 44.62
C LYS A 857 -27.82 14.84 44.01
N LEU A 858 -28.42 13.66 43.81
CA LEU A 858 -27.74 12.53 43.18
C LEU A 858 -27.28 12.85 41.74
N LEU A 859 -28.09 13.60 40.98
CA LEU A 859 -27.69 14.05 39.63
C LEU A 859 -26.50 15.02 39.66
N GLU A 860 -26.53 16.01 40.55
CA GLU A 860 -25.44 16.98 40.73
C GLU A 860 -24.14 16.27 41.15
N ASP A 861 -24.22 15.32 42.09
CA ASP A 861 -23.08 14.52 42.55
C ASP A 861 -22.49 13.67 41.40
N ALA A 862 -23.34 13.05 40.57
CA ALA A 862 -22.92 12.27 39.39
C ALA A 862 -22.18 13.14 38.36
N ILE A 863 -22.73 14.31 38.02
CA ILE A 863 -22.11 15.27 37.10
C ILE A 863 -20.79 15.79 37.67
N SER A 864 -20.72 16.08 38.97
CA SER A 864 -19.49 16.51 39.64
C SER A 864 -18.40 15.43 39.51
N LYS A 865 -18.73 14.17 39.76
CA LYS A 865 -17.80 13.04 39.59
C LYS A 865 -17.33 12.89 38.15
N GLU A 866 -18.23 13.05 37.18
CA GLU A 866 -17.88 12.98 35.76
C GLU A 866 -16.89 14.09 35.38
N ASN A 867 -17.10 15.31 35.87
CA ASN A 867 -16.19 16.45 35.65
C ASN A 867 -14.83 16.27 36.36
N GLU A 868 -14.76 15.44 37.40
CA GLU A 868 -13.52 15.04 38.08
C GLU A 868 -12.83 13.83 37.41
N ASP A 869 -13.24 13.46 36.19
CA ASP A 869 -12.79 12.27 35.46
C ASP A 869 -13.05 10.93 36.20
N LYS A 870 -13.96 10.92 37.19
CA LYS A 870 -14.38 9.71 37.93
C LYS A 870 -15.57 9.04 37.24
N TYR A 871 -15.37 8.65 35.98
CA TYR A 871 -16.42 8.11 35.11
C TYR A 871 -17.14 6.88 35.70
N SER A 872 -16.41 5.98 36.39
CA SER A 872 -17.03 4.80 37.03
C SER A 872 -18.00 5.16 38.15
N GLU A 873 -17.63 6.11 39.02
CA GLU A 873 -18.51 6.55 40.11
C GLU A 873 -19.70 7.33 39.56
N ALA A 874 -19.46 8.19 38.57
CA ALA A 874 -20.52 8.94 37.89
C ALA A 874 -21.53 8.01 37.19
N ARG A 875 -21.04 7.00 36.46
CA ARG A 875 -21.88 5.98 35.79
C ARG A 875 -22.77 5.25 36.79
N LEU A 876 -22.23 4.81 37.92
CA LEU A 876 -23.00 4.11 38.95
C LEU A 876 -24.11 5.00 39.54
N ASP A 877 -23.81 6.27 39.78
CA ASP A 877 -24.83 7.22 40.25
C ASP A 877 -25.90 7.48 39.18
N TYR A 878 -25.52 7.60 37.91
CA TYR A 878 -26.46 7.73 36.79
C TYR A 878 -27.36 6.49 36.65
N GLU A 879 -26.79 5.28 36.71
CA GLU A 879 -27.55 4.03 36.69
C GLU A 879 -28.52 3.95 37.88
N THR A 880 -28.05 4.33 39.08
CA THR A 880 -28.86 4.39 40.30
C THR A 880 -30.04 5.36 40.14
N LEU A 881 -29.80 6.54 39.56
CA LEU A 881 -30.84 7.54 39.32
C LEU A 881 -31.91 7.01 38.36
N VAL A 882 -31.51 6.37 37.26
CA VAL A 882 -32.40 5.76 36.26
C VAL A 882 -33.26 4.66 36.87
N GLU A 883 -32.68 3.84 37.76
CA GLU A 883 -33.36 2.71 38.40
C GLU A 883 -34.32 3.14 39.51
N GLN A 884 -33.90 4.06 40.38
CA GLN A 884 -34.73 4.49 41.52
C GLN A 884 -35.85 5.46 41.11
N TYR A 885 -35.64 6.23 40.04
CA TYR A 885 -36.55 7.30 39.63
C TYR A 885 -36.85 7.26 38.12
N PRO A 886 -37.43 6.17 37.59
CA PRO A 886 -37.73 6.05 36.16
C PRO A 886 -38.70 7.13 35.68
N ASP A 887 -38.58 7.54 34.41
CA ASP A 887 -39.40 8.60 33.77
C ASP A 887 -39.27 10.00 34.43
N SER A 888 -38.27 10.21 35.31
CA SER A 888 -37.97 11.53 35.86
C SER A 888 -37.11 12.37 34.91
N LYS A 889 -37.26 13.70 34.99
CA LYS A 889 -36.45 14.67 34.21
C LYS A 889 -34.94 14.52 34.48
N GLU A 890 -34.56 14.15 35.70
CA GLU A 890 -33.17 13.86 36.06
C GLU A 890 -32.67 12.54 35.45
N SER A 891 -33.51 11.50 35.40
CA SER A 891 -33.14 10.21 34.78
C SER A 891 -32.93 10.32 33.27
N TYR A 892 -33.68 11.19 32.58
CA TYR A 892 -33.41 11.48 31.17
C TYR A 892 -32.04 12.13 30.94
N ILE A 893 -31.59 13.00 31.85
CA ILE A 893 -30.23 13.54 31.82
C ILE A 893 -29.22 12.41 32.03
N ALA A 894 -29.41 11.58 33.06
CA ALA A 894 -28.52 10.44 33.34
C ALA A 894 -28.39 9.51 32.14
N LEU A 895 -29.51 9.13 31.50
CA LEU A 895 -29.51 8.28 30.30
C LEU A 895 -28.63 8.87 29.18
N ALA A 896 -28.71 10.18 28.91
CA ALA A 896 -27.90 10.82 27.87
C ALA A 896 -26.39 10.81 28.20
N ARG A 897 -26.02 10.84 29.49
CA ARG A 897 -24.61 10.83 29.93
C ARG A 897 -23.98 9.44 29.92
N LEU A 898 -24.76 8.37 30.06
CA LEU A 898 -24.24 7.01 30.15
C LEU A 898 -23.38 6.60 28.93
N ILE A 899 -23.74 7.00 27.71
CA ILE A 899 -22.97 6.66 26.49
C ILE A 899 -21.49 7.08 26.63
N ASN A 900 -21.25 8.33 27.04
CA ASN A 900 -19.88 8.85 27.20
C ASN A 900 -19.14 8.15 28.36
N ASN A 901 -19.81 7.89 29.47
CA ASN A 901 -19.19 7.22 30.63
C ASN A 901 -18.79 5.77 30.28
N TYR A 902 -19.67 5.00 29.63
CA TYR A 902 -19.35 3.67 29.13
C TYR A 902 -18.16 3.69 28.16
N LYS A 903 -18.13 4.67 27.23
CA LYS A 903 -17.02 4.85 26.29
C LYS A 903 -15.70 5.15 27.01
N LYS A 904 -15.70 6.06 27.99
CA LYS A 904 -14.50 6.45 28.76
C LYS A 904 -13.96 5.33 29.64
N GLU A 905 -14.83 4.46 30.14
CA GLU A 905 -14.45 3.26 30.90
C GLU A 905 -14.09 2.06 30.00
N ASN A 906 -14.22 2.18 28.67
CA ASN A 906 -14.01 1.09 27.72
C ASN A 906 -14.89 -0.15 28.00
N LEU A 907 -16.16 0.08 28.36
CA LEU A 907 -17.16 -0.96 28.64
C LEU A 907 -17.90 -1.40 27.38
N ASP A 908 -18.45 -2.62 27.39
CA ASP A 908 -19.29 -3.13 26.29
C ASP A 908 -20.62 -2.35 26.21
N LEU A 909 -20.70 -1.47 25.21
CA LEU A 909 -21.88 -0.66 24.92
C LEU A 909 -23.10 -1.49 24.51
N SER A 910 -22.97 -2.78 24.19
CA SER A 910 -24.11 -3.67 23.93
C SER A 910 -24.99 -3.84 25.16
N ILE A 911 -24.40 -3.76 26.36
CA ILE A 911 -25.13 -3.76 27.64
C ILE A 911 -26.03 -2.53 27.71
N LEU A 912 -25.49 -1.37 27.32
CA LEU A 912 -26.23 -0.11 27.31
C LEU A 912 -27.33 -0.09 26.24
N SER A 913 -27.04 -0.60 25.02
CA SER A 913 -28.05 -0.78 23.98
C SER A 913 -29.22 -1.65 24.45
N ASN A 914 -28.94 -2.77 25.11
CA ASN A 914 -29.96 -3.66 25.65
C ASN A 914 -30.78 -2.98 26.75
N LYS A 915 -30.13 -2.21 27.64
CA LYS A 915 -30.81 -1.42 28.67
C LYS A 915 -31.75 -0.39 28.02
N TYR A 916 -31.34 0.30 26.97
CA TYR A 916 -32.20 1.25 26.25
C TYR A 916 -33.38 0.57 25.55
N MET A 917 -33.19 -0.62 24.95
CA MET A 917 -34.28 -1.41 24.37
C MET A 917 -35.29 -1.88 25.43
N GLU A 918 -34.81 -2.38 26.57
CA GLU A 918 -35.68 -2.78 27.69
C GLU A 918 -36.50 -1.59 28.23
N ILE A 919 -35.86 -0.43 28.34
CA ILE A 919 -36.52 0.82 28.74
C ILE A 919 -37.56 1.26 27.70
N LEU A 920 -37.28 1.10 26.40
CA LEU A 920 -38.18 1.48 25.30
C LEU A 920 -39.49 0.65 25.28
N ASP A 921 -39.41 -0.62 25.69
CA ASP A 921 -40.56 -1.53 25.81
C ASP A 921 -41.35 -1.31 27.12
N ASN A 922 -40.78 -0.61 28.09
CA ASN A 922 -41.39 -0.38 29.39
C ASN A 922 -42.44 0.76 29.35
N VAL A 923 -43.68 0.44 29.76
CA VAL A 923 -44.81 1.38 29.80
C VAL A 923 -44.62 2.58 30.74
N VAL A 924 -43.66 2.52 31.67
CA VAL A 924 -43.34 3.63 32.58
C VAL A 924 -42.74 4.82 31.83
N TRP A 925 -41.94 4.58 30.79
CA TRP A 925 -41.22 5.62 30.07
C TRP A 925 -42.08 6.23 28.97
N LYS A 926 -42.42 7.51 29.11
CA LYS A 926 -43.40 8.16 28.24
C LYS A 926 -42.80 8.68 26.93
N ASN A 927 -41.53 9.09 26.95
CA ASN A 927 -40.85 9.64 25.78
C ASN A 927 -39.98 8.59 25.08
N LYS A 928 -40.63 7.81 24.21
CA LYS A 928 -39.97 6.78 23.38
C LYS A 928 -38.98 7.36 22.37
N LYS A 929 -39.24 8.55 21.83
CA LYS A 929 -38.42 9.17 20.77
C LYS A 929 -37.02 9.53 21.25
N PHE A 930 -36.89 9.99 22.49
CA PHE A 930 -35.59 10.23 23.11
C PHE A 930 -34.77 8.94 23.23
N LEU A 931 -35.42 7.83 23.59
CA LEU A 931 -34.78 6.52 23.75
C LEU A 931 -34.38 5.92 22.40
N GLU A 932 -35.22 6.07 21.38
CA GLU A 932 -34.88 5.71 19.99
C GLU A 932 -33.61 6.45 19.52
N GLU A 933 -33.52 7.76 19.78
CA GLU A 933 -32.35 8.58 19.42
C GLU A 933 -31.09 8.15 20.20
N LEU A 934 -31.20 7.86 21.50
CA LEU A 934 -30.09 7.29 22.27
C LEU A 934 -29.62 5.95 21.73
N LEU A 935 -30.55 5.09 21.29
CA LEU A 935 -30.21 3.79 20.74
C LEU A 935 -29.46 3.93 19.41
N VAL A 936 -29.92 4.80 18.50
CA VAL A 936 -29.19 5.13 17.26
C VAL A 936 -27.77 5.59 17.59
N ARG A 937 -27.63 6.53 18.51
CA ARG A 937 -26.34 7.08 18.92
C ARG A 937 -25.42 6.03 19.54
N THR A 938 -25.97 5.13 20.35
CA THR A 938 -25.20 4.03 20.97
C THR A 938 -24.69 3.07 19.91
N GLU A 939 -25.49 2.72 18.92
CA GLU A 939 -25.05 1.88 17.81
C GLU A 939 -24.02 2.58 16.91
N MET A 940 -24.10 3.90 16.72
CA MET A 940 -23.04 4.67 16.04
C MET A 940 -21.72 4.61 16.81
N VAL A 941 -21.75 4.84 18.13
CA VAL A 941 -20.54 4.83 18.98
C VAL A 941 -19.92 3.42 19.07
N LYS A 942 -20.71 2.36 18.82
CA LYS A 942 -20.26 0.96 18.69
C LYS A 942 -19.68 0.62 17.32
N ASP A 943 -19.59 1.57 16.40
CA ASP A 943 -19.30 1.37 14.97
C ASP A 943 -20.30 0.42 14.27
N ASN A 944 -21.49 0.19 14.84
CA ASN A 944 -22.56 -0.63 14.27
C ASN A 944 -23.50 0.21 13.40
N TYR A 945 -22.91 0.87 12.39
CA TYR A 945 -23.63 1.83 11.54
C TYR A 945 -24.80 1.22 10.76
N SER A 946 -24.76 -0.08 10.46
CA SER A 946 -25.88 -0.78 9.80
C SER A 946 -27.14 -0.83 10.68
N GLN A 947 -26.97 -1.11 11.97
CA GLN A 947 -28.07 -1.08 12.92
C GLN A 947 -28.52 0.35 13.21
N ALA A 948 -27.56 1.28 13.37
CA ALA A 948 -27.87 2.70 13.55
C ALA A 948 -28.71 3.26 12.37
N LEU A 949 -28.38 2.89 11.13
CA LEU A 949 -29.13 3.28 9.95
C LEU A 949 -30.56 2.72 9.95
N THR A 950 -30.73 1.46 10.34
CA THR A 950 -32.06 0.83 10.46
C THR A 950 -32.93 1.62 11.45
N LEU A 951 -32.41 1.82 12.66
CA LEU A 951 -33.09 2.55 13.73
C LEU A 951 -33.37 4.02 13.34
N ALA A 952 -32.43 4.69 12.68
CA ALA A 952 -32.63 6.08 12.23
C ALA A 952 -33.71 6.19 11.13
N ASN A 953 -33.83 5.19 10.24
CA ASN A 953 -34.92 5.13 9.27
C ASN A 953 -36.28 4.85 9.93
N GLU A 954 -36.32 4.01 10.96
CA GLU A 954 -37.51 3.81 11.77
C GLU A 954 -37.94 5.11 12.45
N MET A 955 -37.00 5.81 13.12
CA MET A 955 -37.23 7.15 13.68
C MET A 955 -37.77 8.14 12.64
N ARG A 956 -37.20 8.13 11.43
CA ARG A 956 -37.65 8.97 10.31
C ARG A 956 -39.09 8.66 9.91
N SER A 957 -39.45 7.37 9.83
CA SER A 957 -40.80 6.93 9.49
C SER A 957 -41.84 7.28 10.55
N ASN A 958 -41.41 7.35 11.82
CA ASN A 958 -42.22 7.71 12.98
C ASN A 958 -42.23 9.23 13.27
N ALA A 959 -41.52 10.02 12.47
CA ALA A 959 -41.44 11.47 12.66
C ALA A 959 -42.81 12.12 12.40
N VAL A 960 -43.32 12.86 13.39
CA VAL A 960 -44.64 13.52 13.29
C VAL A 960 -44.54 15.01 12.98
N ASN A 961 -43.31 15.52 12.90
CA ASN A 961 -43.03 16.90 12.54
C ASN A 961 -41.66 17.01 11.88
N ASN A 962 -41.51 18.13 11.20
CA ASN A 962 -40.30 18.66 10.61
C ASN A 962 -39.07 18.52 11.53
N ASP A 963 -39.19 18.85 12.81
CA ASP A 963 -38.04 18.80 13.73
C ASP A 963 -37.47 17.40 13.96
N GLN A 964 -38.35 16.41 14.11
CA GLN A 964 -37.98 15.00 14.23
C GLN A 964 -37.41 14.47 12.92
N LEU A 965 -37.98 14.88 11.79
CA LEU A 965 -37.49 14.51 10.47
C LEU A 965 -36.05 15.00 10.27
N LEU A 966 -35.72 16.23 10.69
CA LEU A 966 -34.35 16.73 10.61
C LEU A 966 -33.37 15.91 11.46
N CYS A 967 -33.73 15.58 12.71
CA CYS A 967 -32.83 14.81 13.57
C CYS A 967 -32.58 13.41 12.99
N ALA A 968 -33.63 12.76 12.47
CA ALA A 968 -33.50 11.47 11.80
C ALA A 968 -32.68 11.56 10.51
N ASP A 969 -32.87 12.60 9.69
CA ASP A 969 -32.09 12.81 8.45
C ASP A 969 -30.60 13.06 8.73
N ILE A 970 -30.26 13.77 9.83
CA ILE A 970 -28.88 13.94 10.30
C ILE A 970 -28.28 12.59 10.70
N ASN A 971 -29.00 11.82 11.52
CA ASN A 971 -28.56 10.49 11.95
C ASN A 971 -28.37 9.53 10.77
N ILE A 972 -29.28 9.53 9.79
CA ILE A 972 -29.15 8.75 8.55
C ILE A 972 -27.90 9.17 7.79
N ALA A 973 -27.67 10.48 7.62
CA ALA A 973 -26.51 10.97 6.88
C ALA A 973 -25.18 10.51 7.49
N ILE A 974 -25.08 10.49 8.82
CA ILE A 974 -23.91 10.01 9.55
C ILE A 974 -23.78 8.48 9.44
N ALA A 975 -24.87 7.73 9.65
CA ALA A 975 -24.84 6.27 9.58
C ALA A 975 -24.52 5.76 8.16
N GLU A 976 -25.05 6.40 7.12
CA GLU A 976 -24.74 6.11 5.72
C GLU A 976 -23.24 6.28 5.42
N ALA A 977 -22.60 7.30 6.01
CA ALA A 977 -21.18 7.56 5.85
C ALA A 977 -20.33 6.50 6.57
N GLY A 978 -20.71 6.13 7.81
CA GLY A 978 -20.02 5.14 8.61
C GLY A 978 -20.03 3.71 8.04
N ILE A 979 -21.14 3.25 7.42
CA ILE A 979 -21.23 1.89 6.82
C ILE A 979 -20.13 1.62 5.78
N GLN A 980 -19.66 2.65 5.08
CA GLN A 980 -18.71 2.48 3.97
C GLN A 980 -17.24 2.51 4.42
N GLY A 981 -16.98 2.88 5.67
CA GLY A 981 -15.64 2.97 6.23
C GLY A 981 -14.82 4.17 5.75
N LYS A 982 -13.62 4.29 6.31
CA LYS A 982 -12.61 5.31 5.96
C LYS A 982 -11.78 4.76 4.79
N GLY A 983 -12.01 5.26 3.57
CA GLY A 983 -11.35 4.82 2.32
C GLY A 983 -11.73 5.71 1.14
N SER A 984 -11.17 5.53 -0.05
CA SER A 984 -11.39 6.43 -1.22
C SER A 984 -12.88 6.60 -1.59
N GLN A 985 -13.66 5.50 -1.60
CA GLN A 985 -15.11 5.56 -1.78
C GLN A 985 -15.83 6.14 -0.54
N GLY A 986 -15.31 5.87 0.66
CA GLY A 986 -15.79 6.45 1.91
C GLY A 986 -15.71 7.98 1.94
N ASN A 987 -14.61 8.55 1.42
CA ASN A 987 -14.39 10.00 1.37
C ASN A 987 -15.48 10.71 0.56
N GLN A 988 -15.89 10.16 -0.59
CA GLN A 988 -16.95 10.77 -1.42
C GLN A 988 -18.29 10.86 -0.67
N LYS A 989 -18.63 9.85 0.13
CA LYS A 989 -19.86 9.85 0.92
C LYS A 989 -19.79 10.75 2.15
N HIS A 990 -18.64 10.84 2.81
CA HIS A 990 -18.44 11.82 3.88
C HIS A 990 -18.55 13.26 3.36
N VAL A 991 -18.02 13.55 2.17
CA VAL A 991 -18.24 14.84 1.50
C VAL A 991 -19.74 15.06 1.21
N ALA A 992 -20.44 14.05 0.71
CA ALA A 992 -21.89 14.14 0.48
C ALA A 992 -22.68 14.37 1.76
N MET A 993 -22.35 13.67 2.85
CA MET A 993 -22.88 13.88 4.20
C MET A 993 -22.63 15.31 4.66
N MET A 994 -21.39 15.80 4.60
CA MET A 994 -21.05 17.17 5.01
C MET A 994 -21.83 18.22 4.21
N ASN A 995 -22.04 18.00 2.91
CA ASN A 995 -22.87 18.88 2.08
C ASN A 995 -24.35 18.84 2.49
N LYS A 996 -24.91 17.65 2.78
CA LYS A 996 -26.27 17.51 3.33
C LYS A 996 -26.38 18.27 4.66
N LEU A 997 -25.45 18.08 5.59
CA LEU A 997 -25.48 18.73 6.90
C LEU A 997 -25.32 20.26 6.79
N LYS A 998 -24.40 20.76 5.94
CA LYS A 998 -24.28 22.20 5.65
C LYS A 998 -25.57 22.77 5.09
N LYS A 999 -26.25 22.05 4.19
CA LYS A 999 -27.55 22.47 3.67
C LYS A 999 -28.58 22.61 4.80
N TYR A 1000 -28.68 21.61 5.67
CA TYR A 1000 -29.65 21.59 6.77
C TYR A 1000 -29.39 22.64 7.85
N LEU A 1001 -28.12 22.87 8.20
CA LEU A 1001 -27.76 23.67 9.37
C LEU A 1001 -27.52 25.15 9.07
N ASN A 1002 -27.21 25.50 7.82
CA ASN A 1002 -26.91 26.89 7.45
C ASN A 1002 -28.11 27.64 6.83
N TYR A 1003 -28.94 26.98 6.00
CA TYR A 1003 -29.96 27.70 5.23
C TYR A 1003 -31.34 27.77 5.90
N GLY A 1004 -31.55 27.02 6.99
CA GLY A 1004 -32.86 26.98 7.66
C GLY A 1004 -34.02 26.68 6.71
N GLU A 1005 -33.76 26.01 5.57
CA GLU A 1005 -34.79 25.75 4.57
C GLU A 1005 -35.94 24.97 5.24
N VAL A 1006 -37.14 25.53 5.07
CA VAL A 1006 -38.39 24.84 5.30
C VAL A 1006 -38.31 23.54 4.52
N PHE A 1007 -38.60 22.44 5.20
CA PHE A 1007 -38.90 21.14 4.62
C PHE A 1007 -39.71 21.35 3.34
N PRO A 1008 -39.50 20.56 2.29
CA PRO A 1008 -40.54 20.41 1.29
C PRO A 1008 -41.76 19.77 1.99
N THR A 1009 -42.56 20.58 2.67
CA THR A 1009 -43.94 20.27 2.99
C THR A 1009 -44.66 20.36 1.67
N ASN A 1010 -44.88 19.19 1.06
CA ASN A 1010 -45.54 19.01 -0.22
C ASN A 1010 -44.73 19.48 -1.44
N GLU A 1011 -43.56 18.88 -1.68
CA GLU A 1011 -43.35 18.38 -3.05
C GLU A 1011 -44.05 17.03 -3.11
N SER A 1012 -45.10 16.97 -3.93
CA SER A 1012 -45.79 15.76 -4.32
C SER A 1012 -44.79 14.63 -4.55
N GLU A 1013 -45.00 13.50 -3.86
CA GLU A 1013 -44.45 12.18 -4.12
C GLU A 1013 -43.73 12.04 -5.48
N SER A 1014 -42.44 12.35 -5.53
CA SER A 1014 -41.51 11.56 -6.32
C SER A 1014 -40.60 10.86 -5.33
N GLY A 1015 -41.15 9.79 -4.75
CA GLY A 1015 -40.36 8.86 -3.98
C GLY A 1015 -39.14 8.44 -4.79
N LEU A 1016 -38.09 8.04 -4.07
CA LEU A 1016 -37.10 7.12 -4.62
C LEU A 1016 -37.86 5.87 -5.08
N VAL A 1017 -38.38 5.92 -6.31
CA VAL A 1017 -38.99 4.80 -6.98
C VAL A 1017 -37.88 3.78 -7.09
N PRO A 1018 -37.99 2.62 -6.42
CA PRO A 1018 -36.97 1.60 -6.50
C PRO A 1018 -36.70 1.28 -7.97
N SER A 1019 -35.45 1.30 -8.44
CA SER A 1019 -35.18 1.06 -9.88
C SER A 1019 -35.47 -0.38 -10.32
N LYS A 1020 -35.70 -1.29 -9.36
CA LYS A 1020 -35.96 -2.72 -9.58
C LYS A 1020 -37.01 -3.25 -8.64
N PHE A 1021 -37.76 -4.24 -9.11
CA PHE A 1021 -38.64 -5.04 -8.27
C PHE A 1021 -37.82 -5.93 -7.33
N VAL A 1022 -38.15 -5.92 -6.02
CA VAL A 1022 -37.47 -6.76 -5.02
C VAL A 1022 -38.49 -7.28 -4.01
N LEU A 1023 -38.58 -8.60 -3.82
CA LEU A 1023 -39.28 -9.22 -2.68
C LEU A 1023 -38.26 -9.52 -1.58
N GLN A 1024 -38.37 -8.86 -0.42
CA GLN A 1024 -37.46 -9.06 0.71
C GLN A 1024 -37.81 -10.34 1.48
N GLN A 1025 -36.87 -10.82 2.30
CA GLN A 1025 -37.14 -11.93 3.21
C GLN A 1025 -38.04 -11.44 4.34
N ASN A 1026 -39.06 -12.22 4.70
CA ASN A 1026 -39.93 -11.87 5.82
C ASN A 1026 -39.12 -11.78 7.13
N TYR A 1027 -39.45 -10.82 7.99
CA TYR A 1027 -38.78 -10.64 9.29
C TYR A 1027 -39.80 -10.42 10.41
N PRO A 1028 -39.66 -11.08 11.57
CA PRO A 1028 -38.69 -12.15 11.86
C PRO A 1028 -38.90 -13.41 11.00
N ASN A 1029 -37.88 -14.26 10.87
CA ASN A 1029 -37.97 -15.60 10.27
C ASN A 1029 -36.87 -16.53 10.87
N PRO A 1030 -37.21 -17.54 11.68
CA PRO A 1030 -38.57 -18.00 12.01
C PRO A 1030 -39.40 -16.95 12.75
N PHE A 1031 -40.73 -17.00 12.62
CA PHE A 1031 -41.67 -16.05 13.23
C PHE A 1031 -42.67 -16.72 14.17
N ASN A 1032 -43.17 -16.00 15.18
CA ASN A 1032 -44.17 -16.47 16.14
C ASN A 1032 -45.09 -15.32 16.64
N PRO A 1033 -46.40 -15.34 16.38
CA PRO A 1033 -47.05 -15.85 15.18
C PRO A 1033 -47.09 -14.81 14.06
N THR A 1034 -46.48 -13.62 14.22
CA THR A 1034 -46.51 -12.52 13.26
C THR A 1034 -45.15 -12.26 12.59
N THR A 1035 -45.16 -11.86 11.32
CA THR A 1035 -43.98 -11.47 10.53
C THR A 1035 -44.36 -10.37 9.54
N THR A 1036 -43.39 -9.59 9.07
CA THR A 1036 -43.60 -8.58 8.04
C THR A 1036 -42.96 -9.01 6.74
N ILE A 1037 -43.70 -8.91 5.63
CA ILE A 1037 -43.23 -9.17 4.27
C ILE A 1037 -43.12 -7.82 3.55
N SER A 1038 -41.90 -7.46 3.16
CA SER A 1038 -41.61 -6.18 2.50
C SER A 1038 -41.19 -6.38 1.05
N PHE A 1039 -41.58 -5.44 0.17
CA PHE A 1039 -41.24 -5.49 -1.25
C PHE A 1039 -41.20 -4.10 -1.90
N ASN A 1040 -40.45 -4.01 -2.99
CA ASN A 1040 -40.23 -2.80 -3.76
C ASN A 1040 -40.95 -2.89 -5.11
N LEU A 1041 -41.72 -1.87 -5.46
CA LEU A 1041 -42.38 -1.73 -6.76
C LEU A 1041 -41.75 -0.58 -7.56
N PRO A 1042 -41.13 -0.84 -8.72
CA PRO A 1042 -40.55 0.19 -9.58
C PRO A 1042 -41.57 1.01 -10.38
N MET A 1043 -42.80 0.52 -10.49
CA MET A 1043 -43.91 1.22 -11.14
C MET A 1043 -45.22 0.77 -10.51
N GLU A 1044 -46.29 1.55 -10.69
CA GLU A 1044 -47.63 1.15 -10.29
C GLU A 1044 -48.01 -0.17 -10.97
N SER A 1045 -48.54 -1.13 -10.21
CA SER A 1045 -48.82 -2.48 -10.70
C SER A 1045 -49.94 -3.14 -9.91
N ASP A 1046 -50.67 -4.06 -10.53
CA ASP A 1046 -51.58 -4.96 -9.83
C ASP A 1046 -50.77 -5.99 -9.05
N VAL A 1047 -50.83 -5.90 -7.72
CA VAL A 1047 -50.02 -6.70 -6.79
C VAL A 1047 -50.87 -7.74 -6.08
N LYS A 1048 -50.42 -8.99 -6.15
CA LYS A 1048 -51.00 -10.13 -5.45
C LYS A 1048 -49.97 -10.81 -4.56
N LEU A 1049 -50.20 -10.81 -3.24
CA LEU A 1049 -49.36 -11.50 -2.24
C LEU A 1049 -50.15 -12.67 -1.63
N GLU A 1050 -49.69 -13.89 -1.90
CA GLU A 1050 -50.37 -15.12 -1.50
C GLU A 1050 -49.43 -16.05 -0.71
N ILE A 1051 -49.97 -16.68 0.32
CA ILE A 1051 -49.25 -17.65 1.16
C ILE A 1051 -49.68 -19.06 0.78
N TYR A 1052 -48.71 -19.96 0.67
CA TYR A 1052 -48.87 -21.38 0.31
C TYR A 1052 -48.22 -22.28 1.36
N ASN A 1053 -48.79 -23.46 1.55
CA ASN A 1053 -48.14 -24.53 2.32
C ASN A 1053 -47.19 -25.35 1.44
N THR A 1054 -46.50 -26.33 2.03
CA THR A 1054 -45.54 -27.21 1.33
C THR A 1054 -46.16 -28.07 0.23
N ASN A 1055 -47.48 -28.28 0.23
CA ASN A 1055 -48.19 -29.03 -0.81
C ASN A 1055 -48.63 -28.12 -1.98
N GLY A 1056 -48.21 -26.84 -2.00
CA GLY A 1056 -48.60 -25.88 -3.02
C GLY A 1056 -50.06 -25.41 -2.92
N LYS A 1057 -50.75 -25.71 -1.81
CA LYS A 1057 -52.11 -25.21 -1.56
C LYS A 1057 -52.02 -23.82 -0.96
N MET A 1058 -52.72 -22.85 -1.58
CA MET A 1058 -52.85 -21.50 -1.03
C MET A 1058 -53.59 -21.55 0.31
N VAL A 1059 -53.00 -20.97 1.35
CA VAL A 1059 -53.57 -20.90 2.70
C VAL A 1059 -54.16 -19.52 3.02
N LYS A 1060 -53.62 -18.43 2.44
CA LYS A 1060 -54.14 -17.07 2.65
C LYS A 1060 -53.72 -16.14 1.51
N SER A 1061 -54.60 -15.26 1.05
CA SER A 1061 -54.24 -14.10 0.22
C SER A 1061 -54.12 -12.89 1.13
N LEU A 1062 -52.95 -12.26 1.19
CA LEU A 1062 -52.70 -11.09 2.04
C LEU A 1062 -53.01 -9.77 1.33
N LEU A 1063 -52.84 -9.75 0.01
CA LEU A 1063 -53.01 -8.55 -0.80
C LEU A 1063 -53.44 -8.96 -2.21
N ASN A 1064 -54.38 -8.21 -2.79
CA ASN A 1064 -54.76 -8.31 -4.20
C ASN A 1064 -55.33 -6.96 -4.67
N ASN A 1065 -54.47 -5.95 -4.80
CA ASN A 1065 -54.85 -4.58 -5.12
C ASN A 1065 -53.86 -3.97 -6.11
N ASN A 1066 -54.30 -2.93 -6.84
CA ASN A 1066 -53.40 -2.04 -7.55
C ASN A 1066 -52.60 -1.20 -6.54
N MET A 1067 -51.28 -1.22 -6.62
CA MET A 1067 -50.38 -0.49 -5.73
C MET A 1067 -49.46 0.44 -6.50
N LYS A 1068 -49.31 1.68 -6.01
CA LYS A 1068 -48.37 2.67 -6.53
C LYS A 1068 -46.91 2.19 -6.45
N SER A 1069 -46.04 2.73 -7.28
CA SER A 1069 -44.58 2.55 -7.16
C SER A 1069 -44.07 2.99 -5.78
N GLY A 1070 -43.17 2.23 -5.17
CA GLY A 1070 -42.64 2.51 -3.83
C GLY A 1070 -42.27 1.26 -3.06
N ILE A 1071 -41.87 1.44 -1.81
CA ILE A 1071 -41.59 0.34 -0.86
C ILE A 1071 -42.86 0.07 -0.06
N HIS A 1072 -43.27 -1.19 0.00
CA HIS A 1072 -44.48 -1.64 0.69
C HIS A 1072 -44.13 -2.70 1.73
N SER A 1073 -44.86 -2.70 2.84
CA SER A 1073 -44.71 -3.69 3.92
C SER A 1073 -46.09 -4.21 4.34
N ILE A 1074 -46.26 -5.53 4.31
CA ILE A 1074 -47.52 -6.20 4.67
C ILE A 1074 -47.27 -7.14 5.85
N GLN A 1075 -48.03 -6.95 6.93
CA GLN A 1075 -47.96 -7.81 8.10
C GLN A 1075 -48.74 -9.12 7.85
N PHE A 1076 -48.15 -10.24 8.24
CA PHE A 1076 -48.76 -11.57 8.20
C PHE A 1076 -48.87 -12.16 9.61
N ASP A 1077 -50.10 -12.43 10.03
CA ASP A 1077 -50.40 -13.24 11.22
C ASP A 1077 -50.72 -14.69 10.83
N GLY A 1078 -49.86 -15.60 11.30
CA GLY A 1078 -49.93 -17.05 11.14
C GLY A 1078 -50.51 -17.78 12.37
N SER A 1079 -51.12 -17.09 13.32
CA SER A 1079 -51.70 -17.65 14.56
C SER A 1079 -52.63 -18.85 14.32
N ASN A 1080 -53.36 -18.86 13.20
CA ASN A 1080 -54.29 -19.94 12.81
C ASN A 1080 -53.65 -21.06 11.96
N LEU A 1081 -52.33 -21.04 11.76
CA LEU A 1081 -51.59 -22.05 10.99
C LEU A 1081 -50.76 -22.95 11.92
N SER A 1082 -50.43 -24.17 11.48
CA SER A 1082 -49.52 -25.07 12.21
C SER A 1082 -48.07 -24.60 12.10
N SER A 1083 -47.22 -24.86 13.10
CA SER A 1083 -45.77 -24.67 12.96
C SER A 1083 -45.25 -25.42 11.73
N GLY A 1084 -44.36 -24.81 10.96
CA GLY A 1084 -43.84 -25.41 9.73
C GLY A 1084 -43.37 -24.41 8.69
N VAL A 1085 -43.00 -24.94 7.53
CA VAL A 1085 -42.53 -24.15 6.39
C VAL A 1085 -43.71 -23.69 5.54
N TYR A 1086 -43.71 -22.41 5.19
CA TYR A 1086 -44.65 -21.79 4.26
C TYR A 1086 -43.88 -21.06 3.17
N TYR A 1087 -44.55 -20.80 2.05
CA TYR A 1087 -44.02 -19.99 0.96
C TYR A 1087 -44.95 -18.80 0.74
N TYR A 1088 -44.38 -17.63 0.49
CA TYR A 1088 -45.15 -16.48 0.04
C TYR A 1088 -44.73 -16.12 -1.37
N LYS A 1089 -45.74 -15.85 -2.21
CA LYS A 1089 -45.61 -15.52 -3.62
C LYS A 1089 -46.15 -14.12 -3.83
N LEU A 1090 -45.32 -13.24 -4.37
CA LEU A 1090 -45.70 -11.90 -4.80
C LEU A 1090 -45.71 -11.87 -6.33
N THR A 1091 -46.85 -11.50 -6.91
CA THR A 1091 -47.01 -11.25 -8.35
C THR A 1091 -47.29 -9.77 -8.54
N ALA A 1092 -46.52 -9.08 -9.38
CA ALA A 1092 -46.74 -7.69 -9.76
C ALA A 1092 -46.53 -7.52 -11.27
N GLY A 1093 -47.61 -7.36 -12.03
CA GLY A 1093 -47.54 -7.33 -13.49
C GLY A 1093 -46.97 -8.65 -14.07
N LYS A 1094 -45.77 -8.58 -14.69
CA LYS A 1094 -45.05 -9.76 -15.23
C LYS A 1094 -44.08 -10.39 -14.22
N GLU A 1095 -43.75 -9.70 -13.13
CA GLU A 1095 -42.81 -10.17 -12.12
C GLU A 1095 -43.49 -11.14 -11.16
N ASN A 1096 -42.82 -12.24 -10.85
CA ASN A 1096 -43.33 -13.28 -9.95
C ASN A 1096 -42.18 -13.84 -9.10
N HIS A 1097 -42.23 -13.57 -7.81
CA HIS A 1097 -41.20 -13.98 -6.86
C HIS A 1097 -41.79 -14.80 -5.73
N VAL A 1098 -41.09 -15.86 -5.32
CA VAL A 1098 -41.48 -16.75 -4.23
C VAL A 1098 -40.35 -16.79 -3.21
N LYS A 1099 -40.70 -16.69 -1.92
CA LYS A 1099 -39.74 -16.86 -0.82
C LYS A 1099 -40.31 -17.76 0.28
N LYS A 1100 -39.42 -18.35 1.05
CA LYS A 1100 -39.71 -19.32 2.12
C LYS A 1100 -39.75 -18.62 3.47
N MET A 1101 -40.73 -18.96 4.31
CA MET A 1101 -40.83 -18.55 5.71
C MET A 1101 -41.07 -19.74 6.64
N MET A 1102 -40.69 -19.62 7.91
CA MET A 1102 -40.85 -20.64 8.93
C MET A 1102 -41.66 -20.11 10.12
N LEU A 1103 -42.83 -20.70 10.36
CA LEU A 1103 -43.64 -20.42 11.55
C LEU A 1103 -43.23 -21.38 12.67
N ILE A 1104 -42.88 -20.85 13.83
CA ILE A 1104 -42.67 -21.62 15.06
C ILE A 1104 -43.71 -21.13 16.06
N LYS A 1105 -44.55 -22.04 16.56
CA LYS A 1105 -45.43 -21.79 17.71
C LYS A 1105 -44.77 -22.21 19.00
#